data_AF-A0A8H8SSY4-F1
#
_entry.id   AF-A0A8H8SSY4-F1
#
_cell.length_a   1.000
_cell.length_b   1.000
_cell.length_c   1.000
_cell.angle_alpha   90.00
_cell.angle_beta   90.00
_cell.angle_gamma   90.00
#
_symmetry.space_group_name_H-M   'P 1'
#
loop_
_entity.id
_entity.type
_entity.pdbx_description
1 polymer ?
#
loop_
_entity_poly.entity_id
_entity_poly.type
_entity_poly.pdbx_seq_one_letter_code
_entity_poly.pdbx_strand_id
1 'polypeptide(L)'
;MRVELEAAQEDATAAREEVVKVTDQCNAQMADLETDVQKVIQKLEDRLNEREAEAAQLRERLIDRSRDVYHEHAEELELERQHASKLEAEVTQLTGELAIANGESRNLKAELRDLKAALRTEQAGAIERIQTLETENAEWAKKARELEQEIDELDTFAHERDVLVRERDAALNDKSRILRERDTAIRERDELLEDQDELMREGGGSEGEADARIVEDAEQLKSLQGKVTSLERERADLLVNRSVRGRSSTEDRIPLHEHEALVSELEAQLDDAHREIQLEKEKDVLLERVQNMRSNNSAGGSDTTGRLTPSGSLGSLALNRLAAMNLRTPKTPGAALKEPSWMNQTTMHALGDADALAARLIEVDAQLVEANESIDKKLDKLEAAGAETINLTKNLYLSKEKITSLERELARLERREERLLKKLQRCRCTKCHMRFDASAVAQWAEVTSHSVDDLATEPPTPETKTTRNLQSALANANSELEKMRSEWQKIGQEKAALLEAGRQEVQLARQAEADMKRKLEDERKRVVEAAKGIKDEKEREKVLADMELEKAKTAIAQLEEDLCAERGKLRSLAAEHSRVTRDKTDVLARLERTNQDMDVVKAQLERFKNNNKELEKELRSNSIAETKARHLEARLHENNLQIDTLRSEREILTRDHEQLKKRFAEITERAEVLRQRNAESQSEHEKRQHKLDMQVTEIENLRILLAEREAGMKTWRLLCKQRASEAERLGTDIEHLKLERADDNGNEKERQKRAREQAQTQMKALNDQLQSAKDAAMQLHERLKDHGAALSPAEVEKLKAMHNKECKGLVQQIGYLRSKFHRESEMREHMGWQKLYLMKILGVYAESEPNIERALARQGFPHEQPTKPKRTLRSVGYLVWWMVRVKRLAEEWREAKKSRPAMRAALEDVRRRRPKSRTRT
;
A
#
# COMPACT_ATOMS: atom_id res chain seq x y z
N MET A 1 -18.55 -164.87 30.58
CA MET A 1 -17.36 -164.92 29.68
C MET A 1 -17.70 -164.54 28.23
N ARG A 2 -18.34 -165.36 27.37
CA ARG A 2 -18.64 -164.94 25.98
C ARG A 2 -19.73 -163.84 25.89
N VAL A 3 -20.82 -163.99 26.67
CA VAL A 3 -21.93 -163.03 26.71
C VAL A 3 -21.54 -161.68 27.32
N GLU A 4 -20.63 -161.67 28.29
CA GLU A 4 -20.11 -160.42 28.89
C GLU A 4 -19.13 -159.70 27.96
N LEU A 5 -18.45 -160.42 27.07
CA LEU A 5 -17.58 -159.85 26.04
C LEU A 5 -18.39 -159.23 24.89
N GLU A 6 -19.53 -159.85 24.53
CA GLU A 6 -20.47 -159.30 23.54
C GLU A 6 -21.17 -158.05 24.08
N ALA A 7 -21.62 -158.04 25.34
CA ALA A 7 -22.20 -156.84 25.96
C ALA A 7 -21.19 -155.69 26.11
N ALA A 8 -19.94 -155.98 26.49
CA ALA A 8 -18.88 -154.97 26.54
C ALA A 8 -18.46 -154.46 25.15
N GLN A 9 -18.59 -155.29 24.11
CA GLN A 9 -18.39 -154.86 22.72
C GLN A 9 -19.53 -153.96 22.24
N GLU A 10 -20.78 -154.28 22.59
CA GLU A 10 -21.95 -153.46 22.27
C GLU A 10 -21.88 -152.09 22.98
N ASP A 11 -21.54 -152.05 24.27
CA ASP A 11 -21.35 -150.79 25.01
C ASP A 11 -20.15 -149.99 24.48
N ALA A 12 -19.06 -150.65 24.08
CA ALA A 12 -17.93 -149.98 23.45
C ALA A 12 -18.26 -149.45 22.04
N THR A 13 -19.14 -150.12 21.30
CA THR A 13 -19.64 -149.59 20.01
C THR A 13 -20.61 -148.43 20.20
N ALA A 14 -21.50 -148.50 21.19
CA ALA A 14 -22.41 -147.40 21.52
C ALA A 14 -21.65 -146.16 22.00
N ALA A 15 -20.64 -146.32 22.87
CA ALA A 15 -19.78 -145.22 23.30
C ALA A 15 -18.95 -144.64 22.15
N ARG A 16 -18.49 -145.47 21.20
CA ARG A 16 -17.82 -145.00 19.97
C ARG A 16 -18.77 -144.21 19.07
N GLU A 17 -20.01 -144.67 18.90
CA GLU A 17 -21.02 -143.95 18.13
C GLU A 17 -21.41 -142.62 18.79
N GLU A 18 -21.48 -142.57 20.12
CA GLU A 18 -21.74 -141.33 20.85
C GLU A 18 -20.57 -140.35 20.73
N VAL A 19 -19.32 -140.83 20.85
CA VAL A 19 -18.13 -140.02 20.60
C VAL A 19 -18.13 -139.51 19.15
N VAL A 20 -18.43 -140.34 18.15
CA VAL A 20 -18.54 -139.92 16.74
C VAL A 20 -19.62 -138.84 16.57
N LYS A 21 -20.80 -139.02 17.15
CA LYS A 21 -21.89 -138.01 17.10
C LYS A 21 -21.48 -136.68 17.76
N VAL A 22 -20.83 -136.72 18.92
CA VAL A 22 -20.32 -135.52 19.59
C VAL A 22 -19.20 -134.88 18.77
N THR A 23 -18.33 -135.68 18.15
CA THR A 23 -17.26 -135.17 17.27
C THR A 23 -17.84 -134.51 16.01
N ASP A 24 -18.85 -135.11 15.40
CA ASP A 24 -19.56 -134.57 14.24
C ASP A 24 -20.33 -133.30 14.59
N GLN A 25 -20.95 -133.24 15.77
CA GLN A 25 -21.58 -132.02 16.29
C GLN A 25 -20.56 -130.92 16.56
N CYS A 26 -19.42 -131.23 17.17
CA CYS A 26 -18.32 -130.28 17.36
C CYS A 26 -17.75 -129.80 16.02
N ASN A 27 -17.59 -130.70 15.04
CA ASN A 27 -17.10 -130.34 13.71
C ASN A 27 -18.11 -129.46 12.95
N ALA A 28 -19.41 -129.73 13.07
CA ALA A 28 -20.45 -128.88 12.50
C ALA A 28 -20.47 -127.49 13.15
N GLN A 29 -20.37 -127.42 14.48
CA GLN A 29 -20.26 -126.14 15.20
C GLN A 29 -18.99 -125.38 14.83
N MET A 30 -17.86 -126.07 14.64
CA MET A 30 -16.62 -125.47 14.17
C MET A 30 -16.76 -124.93 12.74
N ALA A 31 -17.41 -125.66 11.83
CA ALA A 31 -17.68 -125.19 10.47
C ALA A 31 -18.61 -123.96 10.47
N ASP A 32 -19.67 -123.97 11.29
CA ASP A 32 -20.56 -122.81 11.44
C ASP A 32 -19.80 -121.59 11.97
N LEU A 33 -18.96 -121.77 13.00
CA LEU A 33 -18.09 -120.72 13.54
C LEU A 33 -17.08 -120.22 12.51
N GLU A 34 -16.47 -121.10 11.70
CA GLU A 34 -15.58 -120.72 10.61
C GLU A 34 -16.30 -119.87 9.57
N THR A 35 -17.53 -120.23 9.19
CA THR A 35 -18.32 -119.40 8.26
C THR A 35 -18.69 -118.06 8.86
N ASP A 36 -19.00 -117.99 10.15
CA ASP A 36 -19.34 -116.74 10.83
C ASP A 36 -18.10 -115.84 11.00
N VAL A 37 -16.93 -116.42 11.31
CA VAL A 37 -15.64 -115.71 11.30
C VAL A 37 -15.32 -115.18 9.90
N GLN A 38 -15.50 -115.99 8.85
CA GLN A 38 -15.31 -115.53 7.47
C GLN A 38 -16.27 -114.39 7.10
N LYS A 39 -17.55 -114.45 7.49
CA LYS A 39 -18.50 -113.35 7.30
C LYS A 39 -18.07 -112.08 8.05
N VAL A 40 -17.52 -112.22 9.25
CA VAL A 40 -16.99 -111.08 10.02
C VAL A 40 -15.75 -110.50 9.35
N ILE A 41 -14.83 -111.33 8.87
CA ILE A 41 -13.64 -110.90 8.11
C ILE A 41 -14.07 -110.12 6.87
N GLN A 42 -14.97 -110.68 6.04
CA GLN A 42 -15.47 -109.99 4.85
C GLN A 42 -16.12 -108.64 5.19
N LYS A 43 -16.96 -108.59 6.23
CA LYS A 43 -17.56 -107.33 6.69
C LYS A 43 -16.52 -106.31 7.16
N LEU A 44 -15.42 -106.76 7.77
CA LEU A 44 -14.34 -105.88 8.19
C LEU A 44 -13.51 -105.39 7.00
N GLU A 45 -13.27 -106.24 6.00
CA GLU A 45 -12.61 -105.88 4.74
C GLU A 45 -13.44 -104.88 3.94
N ASP A 46 -14.75 -105.10 3.81
CA ASP A 46 -15.65 -104.16 3.14
C ASP A 46 -15.65 -102.79 3.84
N ARG A 47 -15.70 -102.79 5.18
CA ARG A 47 -15.60 -101.56 5.98
C ARG A 47 -14.23 -100.90 5.86
N LEU A 48 -13.15 -101.67 5.75
CA LEU A 48 -11.81 -101.13 5.54
C LEU A 48 -11.72 -100.46 4.17
N ASN A 49 -12.18 -101.13 3.11
CA ASN A 49 -12.20 -100.60 1.75
C ASN A 49 -13.06 -99.32 1.65
N GLU A 50 -14.22 -99.29 2.31
CA GLU A 50 -15.09 -98.12 2.37
C GLU A 50 -14.37 -96.93 3.06
N ARG A 51 -13.66 -97.19 4.17
CA ARG A 51 -12.85 -96.16 4.86
C ARG A 51 -11.64 -95.71 4.06
N GLU A 52 -11.00 -96.61 3.33
CA GLU A 52 -9.90 -96.26 2.42
C GLU A 52 -10.38 -95.41 1.25
N ALA A 53 -11.55 -95.73 0.68
CA ALA A 53 -12.18 -94.92 -0.36
C ALA A 53 -12.58 -93.53 0.16
N GLU A 54 -13.17 -93.43 1.36
CA GLU A 54 -13.45 -92.16 2.02
C GLU A 54 -12.16 -91.35 2.26
N ALA A 55 -11.09 -91.99 2.73
CA ALA A 55 -9.81 -91.34 2.95
C ALA A 55 -9.17 -90.85 1.64
N ALA A 56 -9.28 -91.62 0.55
CA ALA A 56 -8.81 -91.22 -0.77
C ALA A 56 -9.58 -90.01 -1.30
N GLN A 57 -10.92 -90.00 -1.19
CA GLN A 57 -11.74 -88.85 -1.57
C GLN A 57 -11.42 -87.60 -0.74
N LEU A 58 -11.17 -87.76 0.56
CA LEU A 58 -10.76 -86.63 1.41
C LEU A 58 -9.38 -86.09 1.02
N ARG A 59 -8.42 -86.95 0.68
CA ARG A 59 -7.10 -86.54 0.18
C ARG A 59 -7.21 -85.78 -1.14
N GLU A 60 -8.02 -86.26 -2.07
CA GLU A 60 -8.25 -85.59 -3.36
C GLU A 60 -8.89 -84.21 -3.14
N ARG A 61 -9.94 -84.11 -2.32
CA ARG A 61 -10.55 -82.82 -1.96
C ARG A 61 -9.57 -81.86 -1.28
N LEU A 62 -8.66 -82.37 -0.45
CA LEU A 62 -7.62 -81.54 0.17
C LEU A 62 -6.59 -81.05 -0.86
N ILE A 63 -6.21 -81.90 -1.82
CA ILE A 63 -5.32 -81.52 -2.92
C ILE A 63 -5.99 -80.46 -3.79
N ASP A 64 -7.25 -80.63 -4.17
CA ASP A 64 -7.96 -79.66 -5.00
C ASP A 64 -8.14 -78.33 -4.26
N ARG A 65 -8.57 -78.35 -2.99
CA ARG A 65 -8.60 -77.13 -2.17
C ARG A 65 -7.24 -76.46 -2.05
N SER A 66 -6.15 -77.24 -1.92
CA SER A 66 -4.81 -76.65 -1.87
C SER A 66 -4.44 -75.99 -3.19
N ARG A 67 -4.78 -76.59 -4.34
CA ARG A 67 -4.57 -76.01 -5.67
C ARG A 67 -5.40 -74.74 -5.87
N ASP A 68 -6.66 -74.75 -5.46
CA ASP A 68 -7.55 -73.59 -5.55
C ASP A 68 -6.98 -72.42 -4.74
N VAL A 69 -6.54 -72.68 -3.49
CA VAL A 69 -5.90 -71.66 -2.64
C VAL A 69 -4.59 -71.15 -3.26
N TYR A 70 -3.78 -72.02 -3.87
CA TYR A 70 -2.57 -71.58 -4.59
C TYR A 70 -2.89 -70.74 -5.83
N HIS A 71 -3.96 -71.06 -6.56
CA HIS A 71 -4.42 -70.28 -7.70
C HIS A 71 -4.95 -68.92 -7.26
N GLU A 72 -5.80 -68.86 -6.23
CA GLU A 72 -6.31 -67.60 -5.67
C GLU A 72 -5.15 -66.70 -5.21
N HIS A 73 -4.18 -67.24 -4.47
CA HIS A 73 -3.00 -66.47 -4.06
C HIS A 73 -2.11 -66.03 -5.22
N ALA A 74 -2.01 -66.84 -6.29
CA ALA A 74 -1.25 -66.45 -7.48
C ALA A 74 -1.94 -65.29 -8.22
N GLU A 75 -3.27 -65.32 -8.35
CA GLU A 75 -4.06 -64.24 -8.94
C GLU A 75 -3.98 -62.96 -8.09
N GLU A 76 -4.07 -63.07 -6.76
CA GLU A 76 -3.87 -61.95 -5.83
C GLU A 76 -2.48 -61.32 -6.00
N LEU A 77 -1.42 -62.14 -6.05
CA LEU A 77 -0.05 -61.68 -6.28
C LEU A 77 0.12 -60.98 -7.64
N GLU A 78 -0.56 -61.45 -8.68
CA GLU A 78 -0.53 -60.80 -9.99
C GLU A 78 -1.25 -59.44 -9.98
N LEU A 79 -2.41 -59.35 -9.32
CA LEU A 79 -3.14 -58.09 -9.15
C LEU A 79 -2.31 -57.09 -8.34
N GLU A 80 -1.67 -57.53 -7.26
CA GLU A 80 -0.78 -56.70 -6.46
C GLU A 80 0.43 -56.20 -7.27
N ARG A 81 1.05 -57.05 -8.09
CA ARG A 81 2.15 -56.65 -8.99
C ARG A 81 1.70 -55.63 -10.02
N GLN A 82 0.51 -55.81 -10.60
CA GLN A 82 -0.05 -54.84 -11.55
C GLN A 82 -0.33 -53.50 -10.86
N HIS A 83 -0.85 -53.52 -9.63
CA HIS A 83 -1.09 -52.31 -8.84
C HIS A 83 0.23 -51.61 -8.47
N ALA A 84 1.25 -52.38 -8.05
CA ALA A 84 2.58 -51.85 -7.77
C ALA A 84 3.20 -51.20 -9.02
N SER A 85 3.11 -51.85 -10.19
CA SER A 85 3.61 -51.29 -11.45
C SER A 85 2.88 -50.00 -11.86
N LYS A 86 1.56 -49.92 -11.65
CA LYS A 86 0.80 -48.67 -11.88
C LYS A 86 1.26 -47.55 -10.95
N LEU A 87 1.43 -47.85 -9.66
CA LEU A 87 1.93 -46.87 -8.68
C LEU A 87 3.35 -46.41 -8.99
N GLU A 88 4.24 -47.31 -9.44
CA GLU A 88 5.58 -46.95 -9.89
C GLU A 88 5.55 -46.04 -11.12
N ALA A 89 4.66 -46.30 -12.08
CA ALA A 89 4.45 -45.43 -13.23
C ALA A 89 3.94 -44.04 -12.82
N GLU A 90 3.00 -43.96 -11.88
CA GLU A 90 2.50 -42.68 -11.34
C GLU A 90 3.61 -41.92 -10.59
N VAL A 91 4.40 -42.60 -9.76
CA VAL A 91 5.55 -41.98 -9.06
C VAL A 91 6.57 -41.45 -10.07
N THR A 92 6.93 -42.22 -11.10
CA THR A 92 7.87 -41.76 -12.12
C THR A 92 7.31 -40.56 -12.91
N GLN A 93 6.02 -40.57 -13.26
CA GLN A 93 5.36 -39.41 -13.89
C GLN A 93 5.42 -38.17 -12.99
N LEU A 94 4.99 -38.28 -11.73
CA LEU A 94 4.98 -37.16 -10.79
C LEU A 94 6.38 -36.63 -10.50
N THR A 95 7.40 -37.50 -10.46
CA THR A 95 8.80 -37.06 -10.32
C THR A 95 9.28 -36.29 -11.55
N GLY A 96 8.84 -36.67 -12.76
CA GLY A 96 9.10 -35.93 -14.00
C GLY A 96 8.45 -34.55 -14.00
N GLU A 97 7.16 -34.47 -13.64
CA GLU A 97 6.42 -33.20 -13.52
C GLU A 97 7.08 -32.27 -12.48
N LEU A 98 7.50 -32.81 -11.34
CA LEU A 98 8.21 -32.06 -10.30
C LEU A 98 9.58 -31.56 -10.78
N ALA A 99 10.28 -32.32 -11.63
CA ALA A 99 11.54 -31.88 -12.23
C ALA A 99 11.33 -30.73 -13.21
N ILE A 100 10.27 -30.78 -14.04
CA ILE A 100 9.89 -29.72 -14.98
C ILE A 100 9.53 -28.45 -14.21
N ALA A 101 8.64 -28.54 -13.22
CA ALA A 101 8.23 -27.41 -12.40
C ALA A 101 9.41 -26.77 -11.64
N ASN A 102 10.36 -27.58 -11.17
CA ASN A 102 11.60 -27.07 -10.57
C ASN A 102 12.51 -26.37 -11.59
N GLY A 103 12.55 -26.85 -12.84
CA GLY A 103 13.23 -26.20 -13.94
C GLY A 103 12.63 -24.82 -14.24
N GLU A 104 11.31 -24.74 -14.37
CA GLU A 104 10.58 -23.49 -14.58
C GLU A 104 10.80 -22.50 -13.43
N SER A 105 10.73 -22.97 -12.18
CA SER A 105 11.03 -22.12 -11.01
C SER A 105 12.45 -21.55 -11.03
N ARG A 106 13.44 -22.32 -11.52
CA ARG A 106 14.82 -21.84 -11.67
C ARG A 106 14.93 -20.81 -12.80
N ASN A 107 14.24 -21.01 -13.91
CA ASN A 107 14.21 -20.07 -15.04
C ASN A 107 13.56 -18.74 -14.63
N LEU A 108 12.38 -18.79 -14.01
CA LEU A 108 11.71 -17.59 -13.47
C LEU A 108 12.58 -16.87 -12.43
N LYS A 109 13.34 -17.58 -11.59
CA LYS A 109 14.32 -16.98 -10.67
C LYS A 109 15.52 -16.36 -11.38
N ALA A 110 15.92 -16.84 -12.56
CA ALA A 110 16.96 -16.23 -13.37
C ALA A 110 16.42 -14.95 -14.03
N GLU A 111 15.25 -15.01 -14.67
CA GLU A 111 14.58 -13.85 -15.26
C GLU A 111 14.31 -12.74 -14.23
N LEU A 112 13.86 -13.09 -13.02
CA LEU A 112 13.70 -12.12 -11.93
C LEU A 112 15.02 -11.47 -11.49
N ARG A 113 16.15 -12.18 -11.59
CA ARG A 113 17.47 -11.60 -11.30
C ARG A 113 17.90 -10.64 -12.40
N ASP A 114 17.66 -11.00 -13.65
CA ASP A 114 18.02 -10.18 -14.81
C ASP A 114 17.16 -8.91 -14.88
N LEU A 115 15.86 -9.01 -14.64
CA LEU A 115 14.95 -7.85 -14.51
C LEU A 115 15.36 -6.93 -13.36
N LYS A 116 15.76 -7.49 -12.21
CA LYS A 116 16.29 -6.68 -11.09
C LYS A 116 17.61 -6.00 -11.45
N ALA A 117 18.47 -6.64 -12.24
CA ALA A 117 19.71 -6.02 -12.71
C ALA A 117 19.41 -4.87 -13.69
N ALA A 118 18.53 -5.09 -14.67
CA ALA A 118 18.08 -4.07 -15.61
C ALA A 118 17.42 -2.86 -14.91
N LEU A 119 16.59 -3.11 -13.90
CA LEU A 119 15.98 -2.03 -13.12
C LEU A 119 17.03 -1.20 -12.38
N ARG A 120 18.08 -1.84 -11.83
CA ARG A 120 19.18 -1.12 -11.15
C ARG A 120 20.00 -0.29 -12.13
N THR A 121 20.24 -0.77 -13.35
CA THR A 121 20.96 0.00 -14.37
C THR A 121 20.14 1.20 -14.85
N GLU A 122 18.83 1.03 -15.05
CA GLU A 122 17.91 2.15 -15.37
C GLU A 122 17.85 3.17 -14.23
N GLN A 123 17.79 2.71 -12.98
CA GLN A 123 17.85 3.59 -11.80
C GLN A 123 19.17 4.37 -11.73
N ALA A 124 20.31 3.72 -11.99
CA ALA A 124 21.61 4.40 -12.05
C ALA A 124 21.65 5.47 -13.16
N GLY A 125 21.17 5.15 -14.36
CA GLY A 125 21.09 6.11 -15.47
C GLY A 125 20.08 7.24 -15.23
N ALA A 126 19.02 7.00 -14.45
CA ALA A 126 18.12 8.06 -14.00
C ALA A 126 18.78 8.99 -12.98
N ILE A 127 19.54 8.44 -12.02
CA ILE A 127 20.30 9.22 -11.04
C ILE A 127 21.34 10.11 -11.74
N GLU A 128 22.06 9.56 -12.72
CA GLU A 128 23.05 10.33 -13.50
C GLU A 128 22.38 11.49 -14.26
N ARG A 129 21.23 11.26 -14.92
CA ARG A 129 20.44 12.32 -15.57
C ARG A 129 19.92 13.38 -14.59
N ILE A 130 19.55 13.00 -13.37
CA ILE A 130 19.15 13.96 -12.34
C ILE A 130 20.36 14.80 -11.93
N GLN A 131 21.53 14.20 -11.71
CA GLN A 131 22.74 14.91 -11.36
C GLN A 131 23.15 15.92 -12.45
N THR A 132 23.08 15.55 -13.73
CA THR A 132 23.36 16.49 -14.83
C THR A 132 22.38 17.67 -14.81
N LEU A 133 21.07 17.41 -14.64
CA LEU A 133 20.07 18.47 -14.55
C LEU A 133 20.25 19.35 -13.30
N GLU A 134 20.68 18.79 -12.18
CA GLU A 134 21.01 19.56 -10.98
C GLU A 134 22.21 20.48 -11.21
N THR A 135 23.25 20.02 -11.92
CA THR A 135 24.39 20.86 -12.29
C THR A 135 24.00 21.99 -13.25
N GLU A 136 23.19 21.69 -14.27
CA GLU A 136 22.67 22.71 -15.20
C GLU A 136 21.80 23.74 -14.46
N ASN A 137 20.91 23.29 -13.56
CA ASN A 137 20.11 24.19 -12.74
C ASN A 137 20.98 25.07 -11.82
N ALA A 138 22.07 24.55 -11.28
CA ALA A 138 23.01 25.34 -10.48
C ALA A 138 23.72 26.41 -11.32
N GLU A 139 24.08 26.10 -12.56
CA GLU A 139 24.64 27.07 -13.50
C GLU A 139 23.63 28.16 -13.88
N TRP A 140 22.38 27.78 -14.18
CA TRP A 140 21.31 28.75 -14.45
C TRP A 140 21.02 29.63 -13.24
N ALA A 141 21.02 29.09 -12.04
CA ALA A 141 20.87 29.86 -10.80
C ALA A 141 22.06 30.80 -10.53
N LYS A 142 23.26 30.48 -11.02
CA LYS A 142 24.40 31.39 -10.98
C LYS A 142 24.22 32.54 -11.98
N LYS A 143 23.89 32.24 -13.23
CA LYS A 143 23.60 33.25 -14.27
C LYS A 143 22.46 34.19 -13.87
N ALA A 144 21.40 33.66 -13.26
CA ALA A 144 20.30 34.48 -12.75
C ALA A 144 20.78 35.49 -11.69
N ARG A 145 21.65 35.07 -10.77
CA ARG A 145 22.24 35.96 -9.75
C ARG A 145 23.18 37.01 -10.36
N GLU A 146 23.94 36.64 -11.39
CA GLU A 146 24.80 37.59 -12.11
C GLU A 146 23.95 38.66 -12.81
N LEU A 147 22.85 38.26 -13.47
CA LEU A 147 21.90 39.22 -14.09
C LEU A 147 21.16 40.08 -13.05
N GLU A 148 20.80 39.53 -11.88
CA GLU A 148 20.22 40.31 -10.79
C GLU A 148 21.20 41.39 -10.28
N GLN A 149 22.49 41.05 -10.15
CA GLN A 149 23.53 42.02 -9.78
C GLN A 149 23.69 43.12 -10.84
N GLU A 150 23.69 42.76 -12.13
CA GLU A 150 23.73 43.75 -13.22
C GLU A 150 22.51 44.69 -13.20
N ILE A 151 21.31 44.17 -12.89
CA ILE A 151 20.11 45.00 -12.74
C ILE A 151 20.24 45.96 -11.55
N ASP A 152 20.71 45.49 -10.41
CA ASP A 152 20.94 46.34 -9.22
C ASP A 152 21.96 47.45 -9.53
N GLU A 153 23.03 47.14 -10.26
CA GLU A 153 24.02 48.14 -10.71
C GLU A 153 23.36 49.18 -11.64
N LEU A 154 22.58 48.75 -12.62
CA LEU A 154 21.85 49.67 -13.52
C LEU A 154 20.84 50.55 -12.77
N ASP A 155 20.17 50.02 -11.75
CA ASP A 155 19.27 50.79 -10.88
C ASP A 155 20.04 51.84 -10.06
N THR A 156 21.25 51.52 -9.58
CA THR A 156 22.11 52.52 -8.92
C THR A 156 22.53 53.63 -9.88
N PHE A 157 22.95 53.30 -11.10
CA PHE A 157 23.28 54.30 -12.12
C PHE A 157 22.07 55.16 -12.51
N ALA A 158 20.88 54.55 -12.62
CA ALA A 158 19.65 55.29 -12.87
C ALA A 158 19.35 56.27 -11.73
N HIS A 159 19.54 55.86 -10.48
CA HIS A 159 19.35 56.72 -9.31
C HIS A 159 20.33 57.90 -9.28
N GLU A 160 21.61 57.66 -9.57
CA GLU A 160 22.64 58.71 -9.67
C GLU A 160 22.30 59.71 -10.78
N ARG A 161 21.88 59.21 -11.96
CA ARG A 161 21.44 60.07 -13.06
C ARG A 161 20.24 60.94 -12.67
N ASP A 162 19.26 60.39 -11.95
CA ASP A 162 18.11 61.15 -11.47
C ASP A 162 18.51 62.21 -10.44
N VAL A 163 19.52 61.96 -9.60
CA VAL A 163 20.10 62.97 -8.69
C VAL A 163 20.72 64.11 -9.50
N LEU A 164 21.55 63.80 -10.49
CA LEU A 164 22.19 64.80 -11.35
C LEU A 164 21.16 65.63 -12.14
N VAL A 165 20.09 65.01 -12.63
CA VAL A 165 18.99 65.72 -13.29
C VAL A 165 18.30 66.69 -12.32
N ARG A 166 18.05 66.26 -11.07
CA ARG A 166 17.47 67.13 -10.03
C ARG A 166 18.39 68.32 -9.69
N GLU A 167 19.70 68.10 -9.60
CA GLU A 167 20.67 69.16 -9.37
C GLU A 167 20.72 70.17 -10.53
N ARG A 168 20.71 69.68 -11.78
CA ARG A 168 20.63 70.52 -12.98
C ARG A 168 19.35 71.37 -12.97
N ASP A 169 18.21 70.76 -12.68
CA ASP A 169 16.92 71.47 -12.66
C ASP A 169 16.86 72.51 -11.53
N ALA A 170 17.48 72.24 -10.38
CA ALA A 170 17.66 73.23 -9.30
C ALA A 170 18.52 74.42 -9.76
N ALA A 171 19.65 74.16 -10.42
CA ALA A 171 20.52 75.22 -10.97
C ALA A 171 19.81 76.06 -12.05
N LEU A 172 19.00 75.44 -12.90
CA LEU A 172 18.18 76.16 -13.90
C LEU A 172 17.10 77.03 -13.25
N ASN A 173 16.51 76.58 -12.15
CA ASN A 173 15.54 77.36 -11.38
C ASN A 173 16.20 78.57 -10.70
N ASP A 174 17.39 78.40 -10.10
CA ASP A 174 18.16 79.50 -9.52
C ASP A 174 18.58 80.52 -10.59
N LYS A 175 19.05 80.06 -11.75
CA LYS A 175 19.35 80.94 -12.90
C LYS A 175 18.12 81.73 -13.33
N SER A 176 16.96 81.08 -13.39
CA SER A 176 15.69 81.74 -13.74
C SER A 176 15.26 82.76 -12.68
N ARG A 177 15.59 82.54 -11.40
CA ARG A 177 15.36 83.51 -10.33
C ARG A 177 16.25 84.73 -10.49
N ILE A 178 17.55 84.54 -10.72
CA ILE A 178 18.52 85.61 -10.96
C ILE A 178 18.13 86.45 -12.17
N LEU A 179 17.67 85.82 -13.26
CA LEU A 179 17.19 86.54 -14.44
C LEU A 179 15.97 87.41 -14.10
N ARG A 180 15.01 86.91 -13.31
CA ARG A 180 13.86 87.70 -12.86
C ARG A 180 14.27 88.87 -11.96
N GLU A 181 15.21 88.66 -11.04
CA GLU A 181 15.78 89.73 -10.19
C GLU A 181 16.51 90.79 -11.02
N ARG A 182 17.20 90.38 -12.09
CA ARG A 182 17.82 91.31 -13.04
C ARG A 182 16.76 92.10 -13.81
N ASP A 183 15.70 91.45 -14.28
CA ASP A 183 14.63 92.10 -15.02
C ASP A 183 13.79 93.05 -14.14
N THR A 184 13.70 92.81 -12.82
CA THR A 184 13.15 93.80 -11.87
C THR A 184 14.08 94.99 -11.70
N ALA A 185 15.38 94.77 -11.52
CA ALA A 185 16.35 95.85 -11.36
C ALA A 185 16.46 96.74 -12.62
N ILE A 186 16.33 96.15 -13.81
CA ILE A 186 16.28 96.90 -15.07
C ILE A 186 15.03 97.78 -15.10
N ARG A 187 13.85 97.26 -14.71
CA ARG A 187 12.62 98.06 -14.65
C ARG A 187 12.71 99.20 -13.64
N GLU A 188 13.23 98.95 -12.45
CA GLU A 188 13.45 99.99 -11.43
C GLU A 188 14.41 101.08 -11.94
N ARG A 189 15.47 100.69 -12.66
CA ARG A 189 16.39 101.65 -13.28
C ARG A 189 15.68 102.47 -14.38
N ASP A 190 14.88 101.82 -15.21
CA ASP A 190 14.16 102.50 -16.28
C ASP A 190 13.10 103.48 -15.72
N GLU A 191 12.41 103.12 -14.63
CA GLU A 191 11.53 104.02 -13.85
C GLU A 191 12.30 105.22 -13.27
N LEU A 192 13.48 104.98 -12.67
CA LEU A 192 14.32 106.07 -12.15
C LEU A 192 14.82 107.01 -13.27
N LEU A 193 15.07 106.48 -14.47
CA LEU A 193 15.44 107.29 -15.63
C LEU A 193 14.25 108.12 -16.14
N GLU A 194 13.04 107.54 -16.15
CA GLU A 194 11.81 108.29 -16.46
C GLU A 194 11.57 109.40 -15.43
N ASP A 195 11.71 109.12 -14.13
CA ASP A 195 11.61 110.12 -13.06
C ASP A 195 12.68 111.22 -13.22
N GLN A 196 13.90 110.85 -13.62
CA GLN A 196 14.98 111.81 -13.89
C GLN A 196 14.64 112.70 -15.10
N ASP A 197 14.09 112.14 -16.17
CA ASP A 197 13.66 112.89 -17.35
C ASP A 197 12.44 113.80 -17.05
N GLU A 198 11.52 113.36 -16.19
CA GLU A 198 10.39 114.15 -15.70
C GLU A 198 10.87 115.33 -14.84
N LEU A 199 11.82 115.10 -13.92
CA LEU A 199 12.48 116.16 -13.14
C LEU A 199 13.24 117.15 -14.03
N MET A 200 13.88 116.67 -15.11
CA MET A 200 14.54 117.54 -16.11
C MET A 200 13.52 118.36 -16.92
N ARG A 201 12.31 117.83 -17.15
CA ARG A 201 11.19 118.59 -17.76
C ARG A 201 10.60 119.64 -16.83
N GLU A 202 10.49 119.34 -15.53
CA GLU A 202 9.98 120.27 -14.52
C GLU A 202 11.02 121.34 -14.12
N GLY A 203 12.32 121.04 -14.29
CA GLY A 203 13.46 121.92 -14.07
C GLY A 203 13.83 122.83 -15.25
N GLY A 204 12.91 123.08 -16.18
CA GLY A 204 13.09 124.01 -17.31
C GLY A 204 13.21 125.47 -16.85
N GLY A 205 14.37 125.83 -16.27
CA GLY A 205 14.57 127.15 -15.68
C GLY A 205 15.99 127.49 -15.19
N SER A 206 17.03 126.69 -15.48
CA SER A 206 18.42 127.11 -15.18
C SER A 206 19.48 126.53 -16.14
N GLU A 207 19.21 126.48 -17.44
CA GLU A 207 20.17 126.11 -18.50
C GLU A 207 21.38 127.08 -18.61
N GLY A 208 21.50 128.08 -17.73
CA GLY A 208 22.66 128.98 -17.66
C GLY A 208 23.79 128.54 -16.73
N GLU A 209 23.56 127.58 -15.82
CA GLU A 209 24.58 127.16 -14.82
C GLU A 209 25.21 125.78 -15.11
N ALA A 210 24.64 124.98 -16.01
CA ALA A 210 25.23 123.70 -16.44
C ALA A 210 26.38 123.89 -17.45
N ASP A 211 26.32 124.93 -18.28
CA ASP A 211 27.37 125.22 -19.27
C ASP A 211 28.69 125.70 -18.62
N ALA A 212 28.63 126.29 -17.43
CA ALA A 212 29.83 126.66 -16.66
C ALA A 212 30.52 125.44 -16.02
N ARG A 213 29.75 124.42 -15.61
CA ARG A 213 30.30 123.16 -15.07
C ARG A 213 30.87 122.24 -16.14
N ILE A 214 30.34 122.27 -17.37
CA ILE A 214 30.90 121.51 -18.50
C ILE A 214 32.31 122.00 -18.88
N VAL A 215 32.64 123.28 -18.65
CA VAL A 215 33.99 123.81 -18.86
C VAL A 215 34.96 123.37 -17.74
N GLU A 216 34.53 123.37 -16.48
CA GLU A 216 35.33 122.83 -15.36
C GLU A 216 35.53 121.31 -15.47
N ASP A 217 34.49 120.56 -15.87
CA ASP A 217 34.57 119.11 -16.04
C ASP A 217 35.39 118.72 -17.29
N ALA A 218 35.45 119.57 -18.32
CA ALA A 218 36.35 119.38 -19.48
C ALA A 218 37.83 119.61 -19.11
N GLU A 219 38.14 120.50 -18.16
CA GLU A 219 39.49 120.67 -17.62
C GLU A 219 39.88 119.52 -16.67
N GLN A 220 38.92 119.03 -15.88
CA GLN A 220 39.12 117.83 -15.04
C GLN A 220 39.27 116.56 -15.90
N LEU A 221 38.57 116.44 -17.03
CA LEU A 221 38.75 115.33 -17.99
C LEU A 221 40.10 115.39 -18.70
N LYS A 222 40.65 116.57 -19.01
CA LYS A 222 42.03 116.70 -19.51
C LYS A 222 43.07 116.33 -18.44
N SER A 223 42.82 116.69 -17.18
CA SER A 223 43.66 116.30 -16.03
C SER A 223 43.61 114.78 -15.79
N LEU A 224 42.44 114.16 -15.90
CA LEU A 224 42.25 112.72 -15.77
C LEU A 224 42.77 111.95 -16.99
N GLN A 225 42.67 112.47 -18.22
CA GLN A 225 43.35 111.91 -19.38
C GLN A 225 44.88 112.03 -19.28
N GLY A 226 45.40 113.10 -18.68
CA GLY A 226 46.82 113.21 -18.30
C GLY A 226 47.23 112.14 -17.28
N LYS A 227 46.38 111.85 -16.29
CA LYS A 227 46.62 110.79 -15.30
C LYS A 227 46.45 109.39 -15.89
N VAL A 228 45.50 109.16 -16.78
CA VAL A 228 45.32 107.87 -17.47
C VAL A 228 46.48 107.61 -18.41
N THR A 229 46.96 108.60 -19.16
CA THR A 229 48.17 108.44 -19.99
C THR A 229 49.46 108.33 -19.16
N SER A 230 49.50 108.88 -17.94
CA SER A 230 50.59 108.65 -16.99
C SER A 230 50.54 107.26 -16.38
N LEU A 231 49.35 106.76 -16.02
CA LEU A 231 49.13 105.43 -15.46
C LEU A 231 49.25 104.33 -16.52
N GLU A 232 48.94 104.61 -17.78
CA GLU A 232 49.20 103.72 -18.91
C GLU A 232 50.69 103.65 -19.26
N ARG A 233 51.44 104.75 -19.09
CA ARG A 233 52.91 104.73 -19.15
C ARG A 233 53.53 104.01 -17.95
N GLU A 234 53.03 104.20 -16.73
CA GLU A 234 53.47 103.41 -15.56
C GLU A 234 53.10 101.93 -15.70
N ARG A 235 51.95 101.59 -16.29
CA ARG A 235 51.56 100.20 -16.57
C ARG A 235 52.44 99.59 -17.67
N ALA A 236 52.84 100.36 -18.68
CA ALA A 236 53.80 99.93 -19.70
C ALA A 236 55.21 99.76 -19.11
N ASP A 237 55.66 100.67 -18.23
CA ASP A 237 56.96 100.59 -17.56
C ASP A 237 57.01 99.49 -16.48
N LEU A 238 55.89 99.16 -15.82
CA LEU A 238 55.77 98.02 -14.90
C LEU A 238 55.72 96.68 -15.64
N LEU A 239 55.19 96.63 -16.86
CA LEU A 239 55.25 95.44 -17.70
C LEU A 239 56.66 95.22 -18.29
N VAL A 240 57.43 96.29 -18.53
CA VAL A 240 58.83 96.20 -18.99
C VAL A 240 59.81 95.93 -17.83
N ASN A 241 59.61 96.52 -16.65
CA ASN A 241 60.46 96.26 -15.47
C ASN A 241 60.22 94.90 -14.78
N ARG A 242 59.11 94.20 -15.09
CA ARG A 242 58.89 92.80 -14.66
C ARG A 242 59.72 91.79 -15.49
N SER A 243 60.30 92.21 -16.61
CA SER A 243 61.06 91.34 -17.52
C SER A 243 62.57 91.21 -17.18
N VAL A 244 63.14 92.11 -16.34
CA VAL A 244 64.62 92.23 -16.23
C VAL A 244 65.20 92.01 -14.83
N ARG A 245 64.43 91.54 -13.83
CA ARG A 245 65.02 91.07 -12.55
C ARG A 245 64.60 89.64 -12.23
N GLY A 246 65.51 88.74 -12.55
CA GLY A 246 65.30 87.30 -12.54
C GLY A 246 65.24 86.64 -11.16
N ARG A 247 64.48 85.54 -11.19
CA ARG A 247 64.82 84.21 -10.66
C ARG A 247 65.18 84.11 -9.17
N SER A 248 64.15 83.85 -8.38
CA SER A 248 64.19 82.70 -7.47
C SER A 248 62.76 82.21 -7.18
N SER A 249 62.57 80.89 -7.32
CA SER A 249 61.36 80.11 -7.02
C SER A 249 60.30 79.99 -8.13
N THR A 250 60.62 79.17 -9.14
CA THR A 250 59.82 78.01 -9.63
C THR A 250 58.38 77.92 -9.11
N GLU A 251 57.30 77.88 -9.89
CA GLU A 251 57.03 77.46 -11.28
C GLU A 251 55.75 78.16 -11.77
N ASP A 252 55.88 79.14 -12.66
CA ASP A 252 54.83 79.54 -13.60
C ASP A 252 55.34 79.16 -15.00
N ARG A 253 55.12 77.90 -15.38
CA ARG A 253 54.67 77.65 -16.75
C ARG A 253 53.16 77.78 -16.64
N ILE A 254 52.58 78.80 -17.27
CA ILE A 254 51.18 78.72 -17.70
C ILE A 254 51.08 77.38 -18.42
N PRO A 255 50.35 76.39 -17.88
CA PRO A 255 50.50 75.06 -18.40
C PRO A 255 49.95 75.08 -19.82
N LEU A 256 50.77 74.66 -20.77
CA LEU A 256 50.25 74.02 -21.97
C LEU A 256 49.21 72.96 -21.57
N HIS A 257 49.23 72.43 -20.34
CA HIS A 257 48.20 71.61 -19.72
C HIS A 257 46.84 72.28 -19.44
N GLU A 258 46.63 73.60 -19.42
CA GLU A 258 45.28 74.19 -19.25
C GLU A 258 44.60 74.43 -20.60
N HIS A 259 45.38 74.80 -21.62
CA HIS A 259 44.91 74.77 -23.00
C HIS A 259 44.90 73.35 -23.58
N GLU A 260 45.80 72.46 -23.18
CA GLU A 260 45.73 71.01 -23.45
C GLU A 260 44.73 70.33 -22.52
N ALA A 261 44.35 70.85 -21.35
CA ALA A 261 43.22 70.31 -20.60
C ALA A 261 41.92 70.82 -21.20
N LEU A 262 41.81 72.08 -21.63
CA LEU A 262 40.65 72.56 -22.37
C LEU A 262 40.58 71.95 -23.77
N VAL A 263 41.71 71.68 -24.44
CA VAL A 263 41.76 70.96 -25.72
C VAL A 263 41.58 69.46 -25.50
N SER A 264 42.11 68.86 -24.43
CA SER A 264 41.87 67.44 -24.10
C SER A 264 40.48 67.22 -23.49
N GLU A 265 39.84 68.24 -22.94
CA GLU A 265 38.45 68.25 -22.48
C GLU A 265 37.51 68.61 -23.62
N LEU A 266 37.92 69.45 -24.57
CA LEU A 266 37.20 69.63 -25.84
C LEU A 266 37.40 68.41 -26.77
N GLU A 267 38.54 67.74 -26.75
CA GLU A 267 38.82 66.47 -27.45
C GLU A 267 38.18 65.31 -26.70
N ALA A 268 38.08 65.33 -25.37
CA ALA A 268 37.28 64.37 -24.61
C ALA A 268 35.79 64.63 -24.82
N GLN A 269 35.34 65.87 -24.95
CA GLN A 269 33.97 66.20 -25.37
C GLN A 269 33.74 65.89 -26.84
N LEU A 270 34.76 65.96 -27.71
CA LEU A 270 34.68 65.54 -29.11
C LEU A 270 34.72 64.01 -29.23
N ASP A 271 35.47 63.33 -28.38
CA ASP A 271 35.56 61.87 -28.29
C ASP A 271 34.36 61.31 -27.54
N ASP A 272 33.76 62.04 -26.61
CA ASP A 272 32.50 61.72 -25.96
C ASP A 272 31.34 62.03 -26.90
N ALA A 273 31.39 63.10 -27.70
CA ALA A 273 30.44 63.33 -28.78
C ALA A 273 30.65 62.33 -29.93
N HIS A 274 31.88 61.90 -30.24
CA HIS A 274 32.13 60.85 -31.22
C HIS A 274 31.78 59.48 -30.67
N ARG A 275 32.00 59.19 -29.38
CA ARG A 275 31.47 58.00 -28.70
C ARG A 275 29.97 58.07 -28.57
N GLU A 276 29.36 59.23 -28.38
CA GLU A 276 27.92 59.40 -28.33
C GLU A 276 27.32 59.26 -29.74
N ILE A 277 27.99 59.77 -30.79
CA ILE A 277 27.63 59.54 -32.20
C ILE A 277 27.92 58.09 -32.62
N GLN A 278 28.94 57.44 -32.06
CA GLN A 278 29.31 56.06 -32.37
C GLN A 278 28.48 55.07 -31.56
N LEU A 279 28.05 55.43 -30.35
CA LEU A 279 27.03 54.77 -29.56
C LEU A 279 25.64 55.10 -30.07
N GLU A 280 25.39 56.23 -30.73
CA GLU A 280 24.16 56.52 -31.46
C GLU A 280 24.14 55.76 -32.77
N LYS A 281 25.28 55.61 -33.47
CA LYS A 281 25.40 54.71 -34.63
C LYS A 281 25.36 53.25 -34.23
N GLU A 282 25.92 52.86 -33.09
CA GLU A 282 25.81 51.50 -32.55
C GLU A 282 24.45 51.26 -31.93
N LYS A 283 23.79 52.27 -31.37
CA LYS A 283 22.38 52.24 -30.96
C LYS A 283 21.47 52.27 -32.17
N ASP A 284 21.82 52.90 -33.27
CA ASP A 284 21.08 52.87 -34.54
C ASP A 284 21.32 51.55 -35.25
N VAL A 285 22.52 50.97 -35.20
CA VAL A 285 22.84 49.62 -35.70
C VAL A 285 22.27 48.54 -34.76
N LEU A 286 22.19 48.78 -33.46
CA LEU A 286 21.51 47.91 -32.48
C LEU A 286 20.01 48.14 -32.51
N LEU A 287 19.49 49.31 -32.86
CA LEU A 287 18.08 49.58 -33.12
C LEU A 287 17.67 49.07 -34.49
N GLU A 288 18.58 49.00 -35.46
CA GLU A 288 18.42 48.38 -36.79
C GLU A 288 18.58 46.85 -36.68
N ARG A 289 19.42 46.36 -35.75
CA ARG A 289 19.51 44.93 -35.38
C ARG A 289 18.37 44.49 -34.47
N VAL A 290 17.88 45.35 -33.59
CA VAL A 290 16.67 45.14 -32.77
C VAL A 290 15.42 45.41 -33.61
N GLN A 291 15.44 46.26 -34.64
CA GLN A 291 14.39 46.34 -35.66
C GLN A 291 14.45 45.16 -36.60
N ASN A 292 15.62 44.62 -36.97
CA ASN A 292 15.70 43.38 -37.76
C ASN A 292 15.33 42.16 -36.91
N MET A 293 15.62 42.15 -35.61
CA MET A 293 15.17 41.12 -34.66
C MET A 293 13.68 41.30 -34.28
N ARG A 294 13.16 42.53 -34.13
CA ARG A 294 11.71 42.80 -33.97
C ARG A 294 10.94 42.55 -35.25
N SER A 295 11.51 42.81 -36.43
CA SER A 295 10.89 42.50 -37.72
C SER A 295 10.91 41.00 -38.00
N ASN A 296 11.86 40.25 -37.44
CA ASN A 296 11.86 38.78 -37.47
C ASN A 296 11.05 38.11 -36.35
N ASN A 297 10.73 38.79 -35.24
CA ASN A 297 9.97 38.21 -34.11
C ASN A 297 8.60 38.86 -33.82
N SER A 298 8.06 39.65 -34.74
CA SER A 298 6.70 40.24 -34.60
C SER A 298 5.82 39.95 -35.82
N ALA A 299 5.75 38.69 -36.25
CA ALA A 299 4.62 38.19 -37.03
C ALA A 299 3.73 37.38 -36.07
N GLY A 300 2.67 38.02 -35.57
CA GLY A 300 1.73 37.41 -34.65
C GLY A 300 0.83 38.43 -33.99
N GLY A 301 0.01 39.13 -34.78
CA GLY A 301 -1.12 39.89 -34.25
C GLY A 301 -1.43 41.18 -34.99
N SER A 302 -2.23 41.08 -36.06
CA SER A 302 -3.09 42.18 -36.48
C SER A 302 -4.54 41.80 -36.26
N ASP A 303 -5.20 42.63 -35.45
CA ASP A 303 -6.64 42.71 -35.24
C ASP A 303 -7.33 43.46 -36.40
N THR A 304 -8.68 43.39 -36.39
CA THR A 304 -9.68 44.31 -37.03
C THR A 304 -10.12 43.98 -38.47
N THR A 305 -11.39 44.13 -38.92
CA THR A 305 -12.65 44.72 -38.38
C THR A 305 -13.82 44.35 -39.30
N GLY A 306 -15.06 44.43 -38.82
CA GLY A 306 -16.25 44.63 -39.68
C GLY A 306 -17.60 44.50 -38.98
N ARG A 307 -18.28 45.63 -38.72
CA ARG A 307 -19.69 45.71 -38.31
C ARG A 307 -20.49 46.48 -39.38
N LEU A 308 -21.76 46.04 -39.57
CA LEU A 308 -22.94 46.62 -40.25
C LEU A 308 -23.40 45.94 -41.58
N THR A 309 -24.40 45.04 -41.43
CA THR A 309 -25.75 44.90 -42.07
C THR A 309 -26.08 45.54 -43.44
N PRO A 310 -27.10 45.08 -44.25
CA PRO A 310 -28.28 44.28 -43.85
C PRO A 310 -28.78 43.19 -44.84
N SER A 311 -29.78 42.42 -44.40
CA SER A 311 -30.90 41.84 -45.17
C SER A 311 -30.58 40.82 -46.27
N GLY A 312 -31.15 39.62 -46.31
CA GLY A 312 -32.23 39.02 -45.52
C GLY A 312 -32.75 37.78 -46.25
N SER A 313 -33.55 36.99 -45.53
CA SER A 313 -34.57 36.05 -46.05
C SER A 313 -34.03 34.79 -46.77
N LEU A 314 -34.38 33.55 -46.44
CA LEU A 314 -35.56 32.88 -45.88
C LEU A 314 -35.06 31.55 -45.24
N GLY A 315 -35.71 30.86 -44.30
CA GLY A 315 -36.99 30.96 -43.60
C GLY A 315 -36.88 30.11 -42.32
N SER A 316 -37.43 30.50 -41.17
CA SER A 316 -38.85 30.58 -40.79
C SER A 316 -39.56 29.23 -40.77
N LEU A 317 -39.68 28.65 -39.56
CA LEU A 317 -40.93 28.08 -39.07
C LEU A 317 -41.29 28.74 -37.73
N ALA A 318 -42.52 29.25 -37.74
CA ALA A 318 -43.28 29.96 -36.73
C ALA A 318 -43.57 29.08 -35.50
N LEU A 319 -43.49 29.62 -34.27
CA LEU A 319 -44.56 30.38 -33.58
C LEU A 319 -45.85 29.56 -33.44
N ASN A 320 -46.28 29.26 -32.21
CA ASN A 320 -47.33 30.05 -31.58
C ASN A 320 -47.82 29.55 -30.20
N ARG A 321 -48.31 30.55 -29.44
CA ARG A 321 -49.28 30.51 -28.32
C ARG A 321 -48.77 30.12 -26.93
N LEU A 322 -49.15 30.79 -25.84
CA LEU A 322 -49.95 32.00 -25.58
C LEU A 322 -49.81 32.29 -24.06
N ALA A 323 -49.83 33.58 -23.69
CA ALA A 323 -50.49 34.16 -22.52
C ALA A 323 -50.13 33.79 -21.06
N ALA A 324 -50.10 34.87 -20.25
CA ALA A 324 -50.07 35.03 -18.79
C ALA A 324 -48.72 34.75 -18.09
N MET A 325 -48.12 35.63 -17.27
CA MET A 325 -48.50 36.93 -16.71
C MET A 325 -47.21 37.65 -16.24
N ASN A 326 -47.05 38.93 -16.61
CA ASN A 326 -46.81 40.07 -15.72
C ASN A 326 -45.85 39.91 -14.51
N LEU A 327 -44.76 40.70 -14.45
CA LEU A 327 -44.75 41.97 -13.70
C LEU A 327 -43.42 42.74 -13.74
N ARG A 328 -43.61 44.07 -13.79
CA ARG A 328 -42.67 45.19 -13.76
C ARG A 328 -41.94 45.36 -12.42
N THR A 329 -40.83 46.10 -12.52
CA THR A 329 -40.09 46.80 -11.46
C THR A 329 -40.98 47.66 -10.54
N PRO A 330 -40.55 47.95 -9.29
CA PRO A 330 -39.97 49.29 -9.06
C PRO A 330 -38.82 49.36 -8.04
N LYS A 331 -38.09 50.48 -8.08
CA LYS A 331 -37.15 50.94 -7.04
C LYS A 331 -37.89 51.79 -5.98
N THR A 332 -37.67 51.43 -4.69
CA THR A 332 -37.54 52.23 -3.43
C THR A 332 -38.64 53.23 -3.02
N PRO A 333 -39.10 53.24 -1.73
CA PRO A 333 -38.29 53.81 -0.63
C PRO A 333 -38.45 53.19 0.79
N GLY A 334 -37.44 53.39 1.64
CA GLY A 334 -37.65 53.76 3.05
C GLY A 334 -37.89 52.67 4.12
N ALA A 335 -36.89 52.55 4.98
CA ALA A 335 -36.99 52.38 6.44
C ALA A 335 -37.54 51.07 7.08
N ALA A 336 -36.62 50.44 7.82
CA ALA A 336 -36.70 50.03 9.22
C ALA A 336 -37.84 49.12 9.72
N LEU A 337 -37.39 48.00 10.32
CA LEU A 337 -38.04 47.16 11.35
C LEU A 337 -39.11 46.16 10.89
N LYS A 338 -38.70 44.90 10.71
CA LYS A 338 -38.97 43.74 11.62
C LYS A 338 -38.68 42.43 10.90
N GLU A 339 -38.10 41.47 11.64
CA GLU A 339 -37.95 40.05 11.29
C GLU A 339 -39.23 39.46 10.66
N PRO A 340 -39.22 38.40 9.81
CA PRO A 340 -38.92 37.01 10.26
C PRO A 340 -38.54 35.92 9.20
N SER A 341 -38.18 34.73 9.73
CA SER A 341 -38.65 33.39 9.32
C SER A 341 -38.31 32.73 7.96
N TRP A 342 -37.05 32.70 7.51
CA TRP A 342 -36.62 31.59 6.64
C TRP A 342 -35.30 30.92 7.06
N MET A 343 -34.46 31.61 7.84
CA MET A 343 -33.20 31.04 8.33
C MET A 343 -33.35 30.25 9.65
N ASN A 344 -34.56 30.01 10.13
CA ASN A 344 -34.83 29.23 11.35
C ASN A 344 -35.57 27.91 11.12
N GLN A 345 -35.95 27.54 9.88
CA GLN A 345 -36.63 26.26 9.62
C GLN A 345 -35.67 25.08 9.39
N THR A 346 -34.40 25.32 9.03
CA THR A 346 -33.40 24.24 8.88
C THR A 346 -32.48 24.07 10.10
N THR A 347 -32.63 24.91 11.13
CA THR A 347 -31.80 24.88 12.35
C THR A 347 -32.57 24.60 13.63
N MET A 348 -33.91 24.65 13.64
CA MET A 348 -34.72 24.25 14.80
C MET A 348 -35.03 22.74 14.87
N HIS A 349 -34.94 21.97 13.78
CA HIS A 349 -34.97 20.50 13.87
C HIS A 349 -33.63 19.90 14.33
N ALA A 350 -32.52 20.64 14.23
CA ALA A 350 -31.20 20.15 14.63
C ALA A 350 -30.83 20.44 16.09
N LEU A 351 -31.63 21.21 16.83
CA LEU A 351 -31.42 21.46 18.27
C LEU A 351 -32.16 20.45 19.17
N GLY A 352 -33.01 19.59 18.61
CA GLY A 352 -33.51 18.38 19.29
C GLY A 352 -32.60 17.16 19.09
N ASP A 353 -31.76 17.18 18.04
CA ASP A 353 -30.88 16.07 17.67
C ASP A 353 -29.43 16.21 18.18
N ALA A 354 -29.08 17.32 18.85
CA ALA A 354 -27.77 17.45 19.48
C ALA A 354 -27.58 16.40 20.60
N ASP A 355 -28.63 16.14 21.38
CA ASP A 355 -28.63 15.10 22.41
C ASP A 355 -28.70 13.70 21.80
N ALA A 356 -29.38 13.52 20.65
CA ALA A 356 -29.42 12.25 19.93
C ALA A 356 -28.09 11.92 19.25
N LEU A 357 -27.39 12.92 18.72
CA LEU A 357 -26.04 12.79 18.16
C LEU A 357 -24.99 12.62 19.27
N ALA A 358 -25.14 13.32 20.40
CA ALA A 358 -24.30 13.09 21.58
C ALA A 358 -24.53 11.69 22.16
N ALA A 359 -25.77 11.20 22.22
CA ALA A 359 -26.10 9.84 22.63
C ALA A 359 -25.52 8.80 21.66
N ARG A 360 -25.60 9.03 20.34
CA ARG A 360 -24.95 8.17 19.35
C ARG A 360 -23.43 8.22 19.42
N LEU A 361 -22.83 9.36 19.72
CA LEU A 361 -21.38 9.45 19.94
C LEU A 361 -20.96 8.71 21.21
N ILE A 362 -21.75 8.79 22.29
CA ILE A 362 -21.53 8.01 23.51
C ILE A 362 -21.71 6.52 23.25
N GLU A 363 -22.68 6.13 22.43
CA GLU A 363 -22.92 4.73 22.05
C GLU A 363 -21.78 4.20 21.17
N VAL A 364 -21.29 5.00 20.21
CA VAL A 364 -20.12 4.66 19.39
C VAL A 364 -18.86 4.60 20.25
N ASP A 365 -18.67 5.52 21.22
CA ASP A 365 -17.55 5.47 22.15
C ASP A 365 -17.64 4.23 23.07
N ALA A 366 -18.84 3.86 23.52
CA ALA A 366 -19.06 2.64 24.30
C ALA A 366 -18.77 1.38 23.47
N GLN A 367 -19.20 1.35 22.20
CA GLN A 367 -18.90 0.26 21.28
C GLN A 367 -17.41 0.18 20.95
N LEU A 368 -16.70 1.31 20.88
CA LEU A 368 -15.24 1.33 20.71
C LEU A 368 -14.52 0.84 21.96
N VAL A 369 -14.99 1.19 23.17
CA VAL A 369 -14.45 0.66 24.42
C VAL A 369 -14.70 -0.84 24.52
N GLU A 370 -15.90 -1.33 24.20
CA GLU A 370 -16.21 -2.76 24.19
C GLU A 370 -15.43 -3.52 23.12
N ALA A 371 -15.23 -2.93 21.94
CA ALA A 371 -14.38 -3.49 20.89
C ALA A 371 -12.91 -3.56 21.34
N ASN A 372 -12.40 -2.52 22.00
CA ASN A 372 -11.05 -2.51 22.56
C ASN A 372 -10.90 -3.53 23.70
N GLU A 373 -11.85 -3.62 24.62
CA GLU A 373 -11.87 -4.66 25.65
C GLU A 373 -11.97 -6.07 25.04
N SER A 374 -12.71 -6.23 23.94
CA SER A 374 -12.73 -7.49 23.20
C SER A 374 -11.40 -7.80 22.54
N ILE A 375 -10.67 -6.78 22.05
CA ILE A 375 -9.33 -6.95 21.49
C ILE A 375 -8.36 -7.33 22.62
N ASP A 376 -8.39 -6.64 23.75
CA ASP A 376 -7.56 -6.94 24.92
C ASP A 376 -7.83 -8.36 25.43
N LYS A 377 -9.10 -8.77 25.58
CA LYS A 377 -9.48 -10.16 25.93
C LYS A 377 -9.00 -11.18 24.89
N LYS A 378 -8.93 -10.80 23.61
CA LYS A 378 -8.38 -11.68 22.55
C LYS A 378 -6.85 -11.73 22.61
N LEU A 379 -6.19 -10.62 22.95
CA LEU A 379 -4.74 -10.57 23.17
C LEU A 379 -4.35 -11.40 24.39
N ASP A 380 -5.05 -11.27 25.52
CA ASP A 380 -4.85 -12.11 26.72
C ASP A 380 -5.00 -13.60 26.41
N LYS A 381 -6.00 -13.97 25.59
CA LYS A 381 -6.20 -15.36 25.14
C LYS A 381 -5.08 -15.83 24.21
N LEU A 382 -4.56 -14.96 23.35
CA LEU A 382 -3.43 -15.27 22.48
C LEU A 382 -2.13 -15.38 23.28
N GLU A 383 -1.94 -14.56 24.31
CA GLU A 383 -0.82 -14.67 25.23
C GLU A 383 -0.91 -15.94 26.08
N ALA A 384 -2.09 -16.32 26.57
CA ALA A 384 -2.31 -17.57 27.28
C ALA A 384 -2.06 -18.79 26.37
N ALA A 385 -2.58 -18.79 25.15
CA ALA A 385 -2.30 -19.83 24.15
C ALA A 385 -0.81 -19.83 23.74
N GLY A 386 -0.17 -18.66 23.69
CA GLY A 386 1.26 -18.50 23.50
C GLY A 386 2.06 -19.13 24.64
N ALA A 387 1.66 -18.89 25.89
CA ALA A 387 2.28 -19.49 27.07
C ALA A 387 2.08 -21.02 27.10
N GLU A 388 0.91 -21.52 26.71
CA GLU A 388 0.64 -22.96 26.58
C GLU A 388 1.48 -23.61 25.48
N THR A 389 1.67 -22.95 24.33
CA THR A 389 2.53 -23.47 23.26
C THR A 389 4.02 -23.42 23.63
N ILE A 390 4.46 -22.40 24.37
CA ILE A 390 5.80 -22.33 24.96
C ILE A 390 6.00 -23.44 26.01
N ASN A 391 5.00 -23.71 26.85
CA ASN A 391 5.04 -24.80 27.82
C ASN A 391 5.01 -26.18 27.14
N LEU A 392 4.22 -26.36 26.09
CA LEU A 392 4.18 -27.58 25.29
C LEU A 392 5.52 -27.84 24.60
N THR A 393 6.12 -26.81 23.99
CA THR A 393 7.44 -26.93 23.36
C THR A 393 8.55 -27.20 24.38
N LYS A 394 8.49 -26.59 25.56
CA LYS A 394 9.37 -26.92 26.69
C LYS A 394 9.19 -28.36 27.18
N ASN A 395 7.94 -28.83 27.30
CA ASN A 395 7.64 -30.21 27.70
C ASN A 395 8.08 -31.21 26.62
N LEU A 396 7.91 -30.89 25.34
CA LEU A 396 8.42 -31.69 24.22
C LEU A 396 9.94 -31.72 24.18
N TYR A 397 10.60 -30.61 24.54
CA TYR A 397 12.05 -30.57 24.66
C TYR A 397 12.53 -31.44 25.83
N LEU A 398 11.91 -31.32 27.02
CA LEU A 398 12.22 -32.15 28.17
C LEU A 398 11.89 -33.63 27.93
N SER A 399 10.81 -33.95 27.21
CA SER A 399 10.47 -35.32 26.85
C SER A 399 11.47 -35.89 25.84
N LYS A 400 11.92 -35.10 24.86
CA LYS A 400 13.00 -35.49 23.94
C LYS A 400 14.30 -35.73 24.70
N GLU A 401 14.66 -34.87 25.64
CA GLU A 401 15.85 -35.05 26.46
C GLU A 401 15.75 -36.33 27.31
N LYS A 402 14.58 -36.59 27.92
CA LYS A 402 14.28 -37.83 28.65
C LYS A 402 14.31 -39.07 27.76
N ILE A 403 13.80 -38.98 26.53
CA ILE A 403 13.89 -40.07 25.55
C ILE A 403 15.36 -40.33 25.23
N THR A 404 16.15 -39.30 24.92
CA THR A 404 17.58 -39.50 24.64
C THR A 404 18.36 -40.04 25.85
N SER A 405 17.96 -39.71 27.10
CA SER A 405 18.58 -40.32 28.29
C SER A 405 18.19 -41.78 28.45
N LEU A 406 16.92 -42.12 28.23
CA LEU A 406 16.44 -43.50 28.27
C LEU A 406 17.04 -44.34 27.13
N GLU A 407 17.20 -43.80 25.93
CA GLU A 407 17.91 -44.44 24.82
C GLU A 407 19.38 -44.68 25.17
N ARG A 408 20.05 -43.73 25.84
CA ARG A 408 21.42 -43.91 26.35
C ARG A 408 21.49 -45.01 27.43
N GLU A 409 20.48 -45.11 28.29
CA GLU A 409 20.38 -46.16 29.32
C GLU A 409 20.07 -47.53 28.71
N LEU A 410 19.15 -47.62 27.75
CA LEU A 410 18.86 -48.83 26.98
C LEU A 410 20.12 -49.31 26.26
N ALA A 411 20.81 -48.43 25.52
CA ALA A 411 22.06 -48.78 24.86
C ALA A 411 23.16 -49.24 25.85
N ARG A 412 23.14 -48.73 27.09
CA ARG A 412 24.05 -49.19 28.16
C ARG A 412 23.65 -50.56 28.70
N LEU A 413 22.35 -50.81 28.89
CA LEU A 413 21.79 -52.07 29.35
C LEU A 413 21.97 -53.17 28.31
N GLU A 414 21.67 -52.90 27.04
CA GLU A 414 21.93 -53.80 25.91
C GLU A 414 23.40 -54.20 25.85
N ARG A 415 24.32 -53.23 25.94
CA ARG A 415 25.77 -53.56 26.03
C ARG A 415 26.12 -54.39 27.26
N ARG A 416 25.40 -54.25 28.37
CA ARG A 416 25.60 -55.07 29.59
C ARG A 416 25.06 -56.49 29.37
N GLU A 417 23.89 -56.62 28.79
CA GLU A 417 23.24 -57.88 28.45
C GLU A 417 24.04 -58.66 27.40
N GLU A 418 24.51 -58.00 26.35
CA GLU A 418 25.38 -58.60 25.33
C GLU A 418 26.70 -59.12 25.95
N ARG A 419 27.25 -58.38 26.92
CA ARG A 419 28.43 -58.84 27.70
C ARG A 419 28.10 -60.02 28.61
N LEU A 420 26.90 -60.11 29.17
CA LEU A 420 26.45 -61.24 29.97
C LEU A 420 26.20 -62.47 29.10
N LEU A 421 25.51 -62.32 27.96
CA LEU A 421 25.31 -63.38 26.97
C LEU A 421 26.64 -63.92 26.46
N LYS A 422 27.60 -63.04 26.10
CA LYS A 422 28.96 -63.45 25.71
C LYS A 422 29.72 -64.18 26.82
N LYS A 423 29.45 -63.89 28.10
CA LYS A 423 30.02 -64.62 29.24
C LYS A 423 29.35 -65.98 29.43
N LEU A 424 28.03 -66.04 29.34
CA LEU A 424 27.21 -67.25 29.46
C LEU A 424 27.47 -68.25 28.33
N GLN A 425 27.73 -67.77 27.11
CA GLN A 425 28.17 -68.58 25.97
C GLN A 425 29.59 -69.14 26.13
N ARG A 426 30.40 -68.55 27.02
CA ARG A 426 31.80 -68.94 27.27
C ARG A 426 31.96 -69.71 28.59
N CYS A 427 30.88 -70.04 29.27
CA CYS A 427 30.89 -70.84 30.48
C CYS A 427 31.47 -72.24 30.19
N ARG A 428 32.33 -72.71 31.10
CA ARG A 428 32.87 -74.07 31.09
C ARG A 428 32.40 -74.76 32.36
N CYS A 429 32.02 -76.02 32.24
CA CYS A 429 31.73 -76.84 33.41
C CYS A 429 33.00 -76.98 34.27
N THR A 430 32.90 -76.69 35.57
CA THR A 430 34.05 -76.74 36.50
C THR A 430 34.56 -78.15 36.74
N LYS A 431 33.75 -79.19 36.43
CA LYS A 431 34.12 -80.60 36.61
C LYS A 431 34.70 -81.27 35.36
N CYS A 432 34.21 -80.94 34.17
CA CYS A 432 34.65 -81.59 32.92
C CYS A 432 35.28 -80.65 31.88
N HIS A 433 35.39 -79.35 32.18
CA HIS A 433 35.95 -78.29 31.33
C HIS A 433 35.34 -78.10 29.93
N MET A 434 34.31 -78.87 29.56
CA MET A 434 33.54 -78.66 28.32
C MET A 434 32.81 -77.31 28.36
N ARG A 435 32.80 -76.63 27.21
CA ARG A 435 32.00 -75.42 26.99
C ARG A 435 30.54 -75.82 26.77
N PHE A 436 29.63 -75.15 27.46
CA PHE A 436 28.19 -75.29 27.22
C PHE A 436 27.56 -73.90 27.23
N ASP A 437 26.52 -73.70 26.42
CA ASP A 437 25.84 -72.42 26.32
C ASP A 437 24.78 -72.29 27.42
N ALA A 438 25.03 -71.44 28.41
CA ALA A 438 24.13 -71.22 29.53
C ALA A 438 22.99 -70.22 29.22
N SER A 439 22.94 -69.65 28.01
CA SER A 439 21.90 -68.67 27.61
C SER A 439 20.49 -69.26 27.55
N ALA A 440 20.36 -70.55 27.21
CA ALA A 440 19.07 -71.24 27.17
C ALA A 440 18.44 -71.41 28.56
N VAL A 441 19.23 -71.50 29.64
CA VAL A 441 18.71 -71.70 31.01
C VAL A 441 18.06 -70.43 31.57
N ALA A 442 18.45 -69.24 31.10
CA ALA A 442 17.88 -67.97 31.54
C ALA A 442 16.44 -67.75 31.02
N GLN A 443 16.08 -68.32 29.85
CA GLN A 443 14.73 -68.20 29.28
C GLN A 443 13.69 -69.09 29.97
N TRP A 444 14.11 -70.13 30.69
CA TRP A 444 13.20 -71.05 31.38
C TRP A 444 12.77 -70.59 32.78
N ALA A 445 13.37 -69.52 33.31
CA ALA A 445 13.08 -69.02 34.66
C ALA A 445 11.83 -68.12 34.77
N GLU A 446 11.25 -67.68 33.65
CA GLU A 446 10.08 -66.77 33.65
C GLU A 446 8.71 -67.47 33.58
N VAL A 447 8.63 -68.79 33.34
CA VAL A 447 7.35 -69.47 33.02
C VAL A 447 6.88 -70.48 34.08
N THR A 448 7.61 -70.69 35.18
CA THR A 448 7.23 -71.75 36.14
C THR A 448 7.11 -71.25 37.57
N SER A 449 5.96 -70.67 37.91
CA SER A 449 5.52 -70.55 39.30
C SER A 449 4.01 -70.69 39.41
N HIS A 450 3.46 -71.91 39.47
CA HIS A 450 2.17 -72.18 40.13
C HIS A 450 2.03 -73.69 40.44
N SER A 451 1.44 -73.95 41.62
CA SER A 451 0.96 -75.23 42.17
C SER A 451 1.92 -76.04 43.04
N VAL A 452 1.91 -75.72 44.33
CA VAL A 452 2.16 -76.61 45.47
C VAL A 452 0.81 -76.78 46.19
N ASP A 453 0.66 -77.87 46.94
CA ASP A 453 -0.45 -78.30 47.83
C ASP A 453 -1.29 -79.45 47.23
N ASP A 454 -1.60 -80.57 47.90
CA ASP A 454 -1.51 -80.85 49.33
C ASP A 454 -1.48 -82.36 49.65
N LEU A 455 -1.12 -82.61 50.90
CA LEU A 455 -0.67 -83.80 51.65
C LEU A 455 -1.41 -85.16 51.55
N ALA A 456 -0.61 -86.20 51.87
CA ALA A 456 -1.02 -87.53 52.34
C ALA A 456 -0.68 -87.70 53.84
N THR A 457 -1.56 -88.33 54.63
CA THR A 457 -1.34 -88.85 56.00
C THR A 457 -2.66 -89.53 56.43
N GLU A 458 -2.82 -90.68 57.10
CA GLU A 458 -1.99 -91.78 57.65
C GLU A 458 -3.00 -92.91 58.11
N PRO A 459 -2.59 -94.05 58.72
CA PRO A 459 -3.17 -95.39 58.47
C PRO A 459 -3.88 -96.00 59.75
N PRO A 460 -4.13 -97.32 59.85
CA PRO A 460 -5.24 -97.93 60.64
C PRO A 460 -4.84 -98.39 62.05
N THR A 461 -5.82 -98.74 62.90
CA THR A 461 -5.66 -99.74 64.00
C THR A 461 -7.02 -100.24 64.57
N PRO A 462 -7.09 -101.45 65.18
CA PRO A 462 -8.32 -102.25 65.30
C PRO A 462 -8.76 -102.60 66.76
N GLU A 463 -9.83 -103.41 66.82
CA GLU A 463 -10.35 -104.28 67.90
C GLU A 463 -11.20 -103.70 69.05
N THR A 464 -12.48 -104.12 69.13
CA THR A 464 -12.96 -105.19 70.04
C THR A 464 -14.50 -105.31 70.04
N LYS A 465 -14.98 -106.52 70.33
CA LYS A 465 -16.36 -107.02 70.13
C LYS A 465 -17.35 -106.53 71.19
N THR A 466 -18.50 -106.00 70.78
CA THR A 466 -19.80 -106.16 71.48
C THR A 466 -20.93 -106.22 70.45
N THR A 467 -21.24 -107.42 69.98
CA THR A 467 -22.28 -107.71 68.98
C THR A 467 -23.67 -107.73 69.60
N ARG A 468 -24.41 -106.61 69.50
CA ARG A 468 -25.87 -106.57 69.20
C ARG A 468 -26.42 -105.15 69.04
N ASN A 469 -25.78 -104.12 69.63
CA ASN A 469 -26.25 -102.74 69.57
C ASN A 469 -25.69 -101.92 68.38
N LEU A 470 -24.66 -102.43 67.69
CA LEU A 470 -24.07 -101.78 66.52
C LEU A 470 -24.85 -101.99 65.22
N GLN A 471 -25.69 -103.03 65.13
CA GLN A 471 -26.47 -103.30 63.91
C GLN A 471 -27.61 -102.30 63.70
N SER A 472 -28.25 -101.80 64.76
CA SER A 472 -29.27 -100.74 64.67
C SER A 472 -28.64 -99.37 64.42
N ALA A 473 -27.47 -99.08 65.01
CA ALA A 473 -26.72 -97.86 64.75
C ALA A 473 -26.15 -97.81 63.32
N LEU A 474 -25.68 -98.94 62.77
CA LEU A 474 -25.26 -99.06 61.37
C LEU A 474 -26.42 -98.94 60.40
N ALA A 475 -27.60 -99.50 60.71
CA ALA A 475 -28.78 -99.36 59.87
C ALA A 475 -29.26 -97.89 59.81
N ASN A 476 -29.27 -97.18 60.95
CA ASN A 476 -29.61 -95.76 60.99
C ASN A 476 -28.57 -94.90 60.28
N ALA A 477 -27.27 -95.13 60.52
CA ALA A 477 -26.20 -94.41 59.83
C ALA A 477 -26.22 -94.68 58.32
N ASN A 478 -26.53 -95.91 57.88
CA ASN A 478 -26.68 -96.21 56.45
C ASN A 478 -27.89 -95.48 55.85
N SER A 479 -29.01 -95.36 56.57
CA SER A 479 -30.18 -94.61 56.09
C SER A 479 -29.92 -93.09 56.02
N GLU A 480 -29.13 -92.53 56.94
CA GLU A 480 -28.71 -91.13 56.90
C GLU A 480 -27.69 -90.87 55.78
N LEU A 481 -26.79 -91.82 55.52
CA LEU A 481 -25.86 -91.76 54.38
C LEU A 481 -26.59 -91.83 53.03
N GLU A 482 -27.67 -92.61 52.92
CA GLU A 482 -28.50 -92.64 51.71
C GLU A 482 -29.27 -91.33 51.49
N LYS A 483 -29.82 -90.74 52.57
CA LYS A 483 -30.44 -89.40 52.50
C LYS A 483 -29.43 -88.35 52.05
N MET A 484 -28.26 -88.32 52.68
CA MET A 484 -27.16 -87.43 52.30
C MET A 484 -26.77 -87.65 50.85
N ARG A 485 -26.61 -88.89 50.38
CA ARG A 485 -26.31 -89.18 48.96
C ARG A 485 -27.38 -88.65 48.02
N SER A 486 -28.66 -88.79 48.37
CA SER A 486 -29.76 -88.26 47.56
C SER A 486 -29.78 -86.73 47.52
N GLU A 487 -29.44 -86.07 48.63
CA GLU A 487 -29.33 -84.61 48.72
C GLU A 487 -28.11 -84.10 47.93
N TRP A 488 -26.96 -84.79 48.02
CA TRP A 488 -25.78 -84.51 47.20
C TRP A 488 -26.05 -84.66 45.70
N GLN A 489 -26.87 -85.65 45.31
CA GLN A 489 -27.25 -85.85 43.92
C GLN A 489 -28.17 -84.73 43.41
N LYS A 490 -29.12 -84.26 44.24
CA LYS A 490 -29.97 -83.11 43.92
C LYS A 490 -29.15 -81.81 43.78
N ILE A 491 -28.26 -81.55 44.73
CA ILE A 491 -27.35 -80.39 44.68
C ILE A 491 -26.45 -80.47 43.45
N GLY A 492 -26.00 -81.67 43.07
CA GLY A 492 -25.23 -81.89 41.83
C GLY A 492 -26.02 -81.56 40.56
N GLN A 493 -27.30 -81.95 40.50
CA GLN A 493 -28.19 -81.63 39.39
C GLN A 493 -28.52 -80.14 39.31
N GLU A 494 -28.81 -79.50 40.45
CA GLU A 494 -29.06 -78.05 40.52
C GLU A 494 -27.83 -77.23 40.11
N LYS A 495 -26.63 -77.65 40.54
CA LYS A 495 -25.37 -77.01 40.14
C LYS A 495 -25.11 -77.17 38.64
N ALA A 496 -25.43 -78.32 38.05
CA ALA A 496 -25.32 -78.54 36.61
C ALA A 496 -26.30 -77.63 35.82
N ALA A 497 -27.55 -77.53 36.27
CA ALA A 497 -28.55 -76.66 35.66
C ALA A 497 -28.16 -75.17 35.73
N LEU A 498 -27.60 -74.72 36.85
CA LEU A 498 -27.09 -73.35 37.00
C LEU A 498 -25.89 -73.05 36.08
N LEU A 499 -25.01 -74.02 35.85
CA LEU A 499 -23.88 -73.88 34.92
C LEU A 499 -24.37 -73.83 33.46
N GLU A 500 -25.41 -74.58 33.10
CA GLU A 500 -26.01 -74.52 31.77
C GLU A 500 -26.74 -73.20 31.53
N ALA A 501 -27.51 -72.72 32.51
CA ALA A 501 -28.14 -71.39 32.44
C ALA A 501 -27.10 -70.27 32.30
N GLY A 502 -26.01 -70.32 33.09
CA GLY A 502 -24.91 -69.35 32.98
C GLY A 502 -24.22 -69.39 31.62
N ARG A 503 -24.08 -70.56 30.98
CA ARG A 503 -23.55 -70.67 29.61
C ARG A 503 -24.47 -70.02 28.57
N GLN A 504 -25.78 -70.17 28.72
CA GLN A 504 -26.78 -69.56 27.82
C GLN A 504 -26.79 -68.03 27.94
N GLU A 505 -26.71 -67.49 29.17
CA GLU A 505 -26.62 -66.05 29.39
C GLU A 505 -25.33 -65.45 28.80
N VAL A 506 -24.20 -66.12 28.96
CA VAL A 506 -22.92 -65.68 28.36
C VAL A 506 -22.99 -65.72 26.82
N GLN A 507 -23.67 -66.70 26.23
CA GLN A 507 -23.88 -66.75 24.78
C GLN A 507 -24.76 -65.61 24.26
N LEU A 508 -25.86 -65.29 24.94
CA LEU A 508 -26.74 -64.17 24.58
C LEU A 508 -26.04 -62.82 24.75
N ALA A 509 -25.24 -62.65 25.82
CA ALA A 509 -24.44 -61.45 26.02
C ALA A 509 -23.40 -61.27 24.90
N ARG A 510 -22.71 -62.35 24.48
CA ARG A 510 -21.77 -62.31 23.35
C ARG A 510 -22.44 -61.99 22.02
N GLN A 511 -23.65 -62.49 21.79
CA GLN A 511 -24.43 -62.15 20.58
C GLN A 511 -24.85 -60.68 20.57
N ALA A 512 -25.35 -60.17 21.70
CA ALA A 512 -25.70 -58.75 21.84
C ALA A 512 -24.48 -57.82 21.68
N GLU A 513 -23.32 -58.20 22.21
CA GLU A 513 -22.06 -57.46 22.01
C GLU A 513 -21.61 -57.47 20.55
N ALA A 514 -21.71 -58.61 19.86
CA ALA A 514 -21.36 -58.72 18.45
C ALA A 514 -22.27 -57.85 17.57
N ASP A 515 -23.58 -57.84 17.84
CA ASP A 515 -24.54 -57.04 17.09
C ASP A 515 -24.38 -55.54 17.37
N MET A 516 -24.04 -55.15 18.60
CA MET A 516 -23.68 -53.76 18.92
C MET A 516 -22.40 -53.32 18.22
N LYS A 517 -21.37 -54.18 18.16
CA LYS A 517 -20.13 -53.89 17.41
C LYS A 517 -20.42 -53.69 15.91
N ARG A 518 -21.23 -54.56 15.30
CA ARG A 518 -21.62 -54.41 13.89
C ARG A 518 -22.36 -53.11 13.62
N LYS A 519 -23.34 -52.74 14.46
CA LYS A 519 -24.07 -51.47 14.33
C LYS A 519 -23.14 -50.25 14.44
N LEU A 520 -22.20 -50.25 15.39
CA LEU A 520 -21.20 -49.19 15.53
C LEU A 520 -20.24 -49.12 14.34
N GLU A 521 -19.84 -50.26 13.78
CA GLU A 521 -19.00 -50.31 12.58
C GLU A 521 -19.74 -49.81 11.34
N ASP A 522 -21.02 -50.14 11.17
CA ASP A 522 -21.85 -49.66 10.07
C ASP A 522 -22.13 -48.15 10.17
N GLU A 523 -22.39 -47.64 11.39
CA GLU A 523 -22.50 -46.19 11.63
C GLU A 523 -21.18 -45.46 11.35
N ARG A 524 -20.04 -46.04 11.76
CA ARG A 524 -18.71 -45.49 11.43
C ARG A 524 -18.49 -45.44 9.92
N LYS A 525 -18.85 -46.50 9.17
CA LYS A 525 -18.74 -46.52 7.71
C LYS A 525 -19.61 -45.44 7.06
N ARG A 526 -20.87 -45.29 7.48
CA ARG A 526 -21.78 -44.24 6.97
C ARG A 526 -21.25 -42.83 7.23
N VAL A 527 -20.68 -42.57 8.40
CA VAL A 527 -20.08 -41.27 8.74
C VAL A 527 -18.84 -40.99 7.87
N VAL A 528 -18.00 -42.00 7.63
CA VAL A 528 -16.82 -41.88 6.76
C VAL A 528 -17.22 -41.65 5.31
N GLU A 529 -18.23 -42.34 4.79
CA GLU A 529 -18.75 -42.14 3.43
C GLU A 529 -19.39 -40.76 3.25
N ALA A 530 -20.20 -40.30 4.22
CA ALA A 530 -20.75 -38.95 4.20
C ALA A 530 -19.65 -37.87 4.26
N ALA A 531 -18.58 -38.09 5.04
CA ALA A 531 -17.45 -37.18 5.11
C ALA A 531 -16.64 -37.13 3.79
N LYS A 532 -16.51 -38.26 3.09
CA LYS A 532 -15.89 -38.32 1.76
C LYS A 532 -16.72 -37.57 0.71
N GLY A 533 -18.03 -37.81 0.66
CA GLY A 533 -18.93 -37.10 -0.27
C GLY A 533 -18.87 -35.58 -0.11
N ILE A 534 -18.89 -35.08 1.13
CA ILE A 534 -18.75 -33.64 1.42
C ILE A 534 -17.38 -33.09 1.01
N LYS A 535 -16.31 -33.90 1.07
CA LYS A 535 -14.98 -33.48 0.67
C LYS A 535 -14.88 -33.38 -0.86
N ASP A 536 -15.39 -34.37 -1.57
CA ASP A 536 -15.34 -34.42 -3.03
C ASP A 536 -16.20 -33.32 -3.68
N GLU A 537 -17.37 -33.02 -3.11
CA GLU A 537 -18.24 -31.93 -3.55
C GLU A 537 -17.58 -30.56 -3.34
N LYS A 538 -16.84 -30.39 -2.24
CA LYS A 538 -16.05 -29.16 -1.97
C LYS A 538 -14.86 -29.00 -2.91
N GLU A 539 -14.18 -30.10 -3.25
CA GLU A 539 -13.08 -30.05 -4.21
C GLU A 539 -13.59 -29.65 -5.60
N ARG A 540 -14.77 -30.14 -6.01
CA ARG A 540 -15.43 -29.71 -7.25
C ARG A 540 -15.82 -28.24 -7.25
N GLU A 541 -16.46 -27.75 -6.18
CA GLU A 541 -16.82 -26.32 -6.08
C GLU A 541 -15.59 -25.41 -6.06
N LYS A 542 -14.50 -25.83 -5.41
CA LYS A 542 -13.25 -25.08 -5.40
C LYS A 542 -12.65 -24.99 -6.80
N VAL A 543 -12.63 -26.10 -7.55
CA VAL A 543 -12.15 -26.13 -8.94
C VAL A 543 -13.00 -25.22 -9.84
N LEU A 544 -14.32 -25.17 -9.64
CA LEU A 544 -15.19 -24.26 -10.36
C LEU A 544 -14.90 -22.78 -10.04
N ALA A 545 -14.73 -22.43 -8.76
CA ALA A 545 -14.38 -21.07 -8.35
C ALA A 545 -12.99 -20.64 -8.85
N ASP A 546 -12.01 -21.54 -8.81
CA ASP A 546 -10.67 -21.30 -9.35
C ASP A 546 -10.74 -21.11 -10.88
N MET A 547 -11.57 -21.87 -11.59
CA MET A 547 -11.78 -21.71 -13.03
C MET A 547 -12.46 -20.36 -13.39
N GLU A 548 -13.42 -19.89 -12.59
CA GLU A 548 -14.04 -18.57 -12.77
C GLU A 548 -13.05 -17.44 -12.49
N LEU A 549 -12.21 -17.59 -11.47
CA LEU A 549 -11.16 -16.63 -11.12
C LEU A 549 -10.08 -16.56 -12.21
N GLU A 550 -9.68 -17.68 -12.81
CA GLU A 550 -8.77 -17.69 -13.97
C GLU A 550 -9.40 -17.06 -15.22
N LYS A 551 -10.70 -17.32 -15.48
CA LYS A 551 -11.41 -16.62 -16.56
C LYS A 551 -11.41 -15.11 -16.35
N ALA A 552 -11.69 -14.63 -15.13
CA ALA A 552 -11.64 -13.20 -14.81
C ALA A 552 -10.24 -12.62 -15.00
N LYS A 553 -9.18 -13.32 -14.57
CA LYS A 553 -7.79 -12.89 -14.78
C LYS A 553 -7.43 -12.77 -16.27
N THR A 554 -7.81 -13.75 -17.09
CA THR A 554 -7.55 -13.70 -18.54
C THR A 554 -8.29 -12.54 -19.21
N ALA A 555 -9.51 -12.22 -18.78
CA ALA A 555 -10.27 -11.08 -19.28
C ALA A 555 -9.61 -9.74 -18.89
N ILE A 556 -9.10 -9.62 -17.66
CA ILE A 556 -8.34 -8.44 -17.23
C ILE A 556 -7.07 -8.26 -18.07
N ALA A 557 -6.29 -9.33 -18.27
CA ALA A 557 -5.07 -9.27 -19.07
C ALA A 557 -5.35 -8.78 -20.50
N GLN A 558 -6.45 -9.24 -21.11
CA GLN A 558 -6.89 -8.76 -22.42
C GLN A 558 -7.29 -7.27 -22.39
N LEU A 559 -8.04 -6.82 -21.38
CA LEU A 559 -8.41 -5.40 -21.24
C LEU A 559 -7.18 -4.50 -20.99
N GLU A 560 -6.19 -4.99 -20.26
CA GLU A 560 -4.91 -4.28 -20.02
C GLU A 560 -4.08 -4.15 -21.29
N GLU A 561 -4.00 -5.21 -22.11
CA GLU A 561 -3.35 -5.17 -23.42
C GLU A 561 -4.06 -4.19 -24.36
N ASP A 562 -5.39 -4.24 -24.43
CA ASP A 562 -6.20 -3.30 -25.19
C ASP A 562 -6.01 -1.84 -24.71
N LEU A 563 -5.97 -1.61 -23.39
CA LEU A 563 -5.69 -0.28 -22.83
C LEU A 563 -4.29 0.20 -23.17
N CYS A 564 -3.30 -0.69 -23.20
CA CYS A 564 -1.95 -0.38 -23.62
C CYS A 564 -1.90 0.01 -25.10
N ALA A 565 -2.57 -0.76 -25.96
CA ALA A 565 -2.69 -0.47 -27.39
C ALA A 565 -3.41 0.86 -27.64
N GLU A 566 -4.51 1.14 -26.94
CA GLU A 566 -5.23 2.43 -27.04
C GLU A 566 -4.39 3.61 -26.53
N ARG A 567 -3.62 3.45 -25.44
CA ARG A 567 -2.66 4.47 -25.01
C ARG A 567 -1.59 4.71 -26.08
N GLY A 568 -1.18 3.67 -26.80
CA GLY A 568 -0.31 3.78 -27.98
C GLY A 568 -0.94 4.64 -29.08
N LYS A 569 -2.19 4.36 -29.45
CA LYS A 569 -2.95 5.12 -30.46
C LYS A 569 -3.19 6.58 -30.05
N LEU A 570 -3.52 6.84 -28.78
CA LEU A 570 -3.68 8.20 -28.26
C LEU A 570 -2.38 9.00 -28.34
N ARG A 571 -1.24 8.37 -28.04
CA ARG A 571 0.07 9.02 -28.21
C ARG A 571 0.38 9.34 -29.67
N SER A 572 0.08 8.43 -30.60
CA SER A 572 0.29 8.69 -32.03
C SER A 572 -0.62 9.82 -32.54
N LEU A 573 -1.91 9.81 -32.18
CA LEU A 573 -2.85 10.88 -32.53
C LEU A 573 -2.45 12.23 -31.93
N ALA A 574 -1.96 12.27 -30.69
CA ALA A 574 -1.45 13.50 -30.07
C ALA A 574 -0.18 14.03 -30.77
N ALA A 575 0.72 13.13 -31.19
CA ALA A 575 1.91 13.50 -31.96
C ALA A 575 1.53 14.04 -33.35
N GLU A 576 0.57 13.43 -34.03
CA GLU A 576 0.02 13.92 -35.30
C GLU A 576 -0.66 15.27 -35.14
N HIS A 577 -1.50 15.44 -34.12
CA HIS A 577 -2.14 16.72 -33.81
C HIS A 577 -1.12 17.83 -33.58
N SER A 578 -0.04 17.53 -32.84
CA SER A 578 1.07 18.48 -32.62
C SER A 578 1.78 18.85 -33.93
N ARG A 579 1.99 17.89 -34.84
CA ARG A 579 2.58 18.15 -36.17
C ARG A 579 1.69 19.04 -37.01
N VAL A 580 0.41 18.69 -37.14
CA VAL A 580 -0.57 19.47 -37.91
C VAL A 580 -0.75 20.88 -37.33
N THR A 581 -0.65 21.04 -36.01
CA THR A 581 -0.70 22.35 -35.37
C THR A 581 0.52 23.21 -35.73
N ARG A 582 1.71 22.63 -35.83
CA ARG A 582 2.91 23.34 -36.33
C ARG A 582 2.79 23.70 -37.81
N ASP A 583 2.33 22.77 -38.64
CA ASP A 583 2.11 23.04 -40.06
C ASP A 583 1.09 24.18 -40.25
N LYS A 584 0.05 24.23 -39.40
CA LYS A 584 -0.93 25.31 -39.38
C LYS A 584 -0.29 26.66 -39.04
N THR A 585 0.55 26.72 -38.00
CA THR A 585 1.25 27.96 -37.63
C THR A 585 2.22 28.41 -38.72
N ASP A 586 2.91 27.48 -39.37
CA ASP A 586 3.86 27.79 -40.44
C ASP A 586 3.15 28.36 -41.68
N VAL A 587 2.02 27.78 -42.07
CA VAL A 587 1.20 28.30 -43.19
C VAL A 587 0.59 29.65 -42.84
N LEU A 588 0.14 29.87 -41.60
CA LEU A 588 -0.33 31.20 -41.15
C LEU A 588 0.78 32.25 -41.23
N ALA A 589 1.98 31.94 -40.74
CA ALA A 589 3.12 32.85 -40.80
C ALA A 589 3.54 33.17 -42.25
N ARG A 590 3.39 32.21 -43.18
CA ARG A 590 3.60 32.48 -44.62
C ARG A 590 2.52 33.37 -45.20
N LEU A 591 1.26 33.15 -44.82
CA LEU A 591 0.10 33.93 -45.29
C LEU A 591 0.17 35.38 -44.80
N GLU A 592 0.60 35.60 -43.54
CA GLU A 592 0.87 36.93 -42.99
C GLU A 592 1.99 37.66 -43.74
N ARG A 593 3.10 36.98 -44.04
CA ARG A 593 4.19 37.54 -44.86
C ARG A 593 3.72 37.92 -46.27
N THR A 594 3.00 37.04 -46.97
CA THR A 594 2.48 37.36 -48.30
C THR A 594 1.47 38.52 -48.28
N ASN A 595 0.70 38.69 -47.20
CA ASN A 595 -0.17 39.85 -47.01
C ASN A 595 0.64 41.15 -46.87
N GLN A 596 1.71 41.13 -46.07
CA GLN A 596 2.60 42.28 -45.90
C GLN A 596 3.27 42.66 -47.22
N ASP A 597 3.80 41.68 -47.96
CA ASP A 597 4.40 41.90 -49.28
C ASP A 597 3.39 42.50 -50.27
N MET A 598 2.14 42.00 -50.26
CA MET A 598 1.05 42.57 -51.06
C MET A 598 0.75 44.02 -50.71
N ASP A 599 0.81 44.41 -49.43
CA ASP A 599 0.57 45.78 -49.00
C ASP A 599 1.74 46.73 -49.34
N VAL A 600 2.98 46.24 -49.30
CA VAL A 600 4.16 46.97 -49.78
C VAL A 600 4.04 47.24 -51.29
N VAL A 601 3.73 46.23 -52.11
CA VAL A 601 3.56 46.39 -53.57
C VAL A 601 2.41 47.34 -53.89
N LYS A 602 1.29 47.29 -53.15
CA LYS A 602 0.19 48.27 -53.30
C LYS A 602 0.64 49.69 -52.97
N ALA A 603 1.38 49.89 -51.89
CA ALA A 603 1.87 51.20 -51.49
C ALA A 603 2.85 51.77 -52.53
N GLN A 604 3.75 50.94 -53.07
CA GLN A 604 4.66 51.32 -54.15
C GLN A 604 3.90 51.67 -55.44
N LEU A 605 2.90 50.86 -55.84
CA LEU A 605 2.04 51.17 -56.98
C LEU A 605 1.33 52.52 -56.83
N GLU A 606 0.79 52.83 -55.66
CA GLU A 606 0.14 54.13 -55.43
C GLU A 606 1.13 55.30 -55.46
N ARG A 607 2.35 55.13 -54.93
CA ARG A 607 3.42 56.13 -55.04
C ARG A 607 3.76 56.41 -56.51
N PHE A 608 4.04 55.39 -57.32
CA PHE A 608 4.36 55.58 -58.73
C PHE A 608 3.21 56.16 -59.56
N LYS A 609 1.96 55.78 -59.27
CA LYS A 609 0.79 56.41 -59.89
C LYS A 609 0.67 57.89 -59.56
N ASN A 610 0.94 58.29 -58.32
CA ASN A 610 0.87 59.70 -57.93
C ASN A 610 2.01 60.50 -58.55
N ASN A 611 3.24 59.96 -58.56
CA ASN A 611 4.37 60.56 -59.28
C ASN A 611 4.06 60.73 -60.77
N ASN A 612 3.45 59.73 -61.43
CA ASN A 612 3.04 59.87 -62.83
C ASN A 612 1.99 60.97 -63.03
N LYS A 613 1.00 61.10 -62.13
CA LYS A 613 0.03 62.21 -62.20
C LYS A 613 0.70 63.57 -62.05
N GLU A 614 1.72 63.69 -61.19
CA GLU A 614 2.51 64.91 -61.00
C GLU A 614 3.34 65.23 -62.24
N LEU A 615 4.09 64.25 -62.75
CA LEU A 615 4.86 64.40 -63.99
C LEU A 615 3.97 64.74 -65.18
N GLU A 616 2.79 64.13 -65.32
CA GLU A 616 1.82 64.49 -66.36
C GLU A 616 1.33 65.94 -66.22
N LYS A 617 1.07 66.42 -64.99
CA LYS A 617 0.71 67.83 -64.74
C LYS A 617 1.86 68.76 -65.14
N GLU A 618 3.09 68.42 -64.76
CA GLU A 618 4.29 69.19 -65.14
C GLU A 618 4.49 69.22 -66.66
N LEU A 619 4.28 68.10 -67.34
CA LEU A 619 4.39 67.97 -68.80
C LEU A 619 3.35 68.84 -69.52
N ARG A 620 2.10 68.86 -69.00
CA ARG A 620 1.04 69.75 -69.50
C ARG A 620 1.37 71.23 -69.27
N SER A 621 2.07 71.57 -68.18
CA SER A 621 2.45 72.96 -67.86
C SER A 621 3.70 73.46 -68.64
N ASN A 622 4.57 72.55 -69.10
CA ASN A 622 5.86 72.87 -69.72
C ASN A 622 5.89 72.61 -71.25
N SER A 623 4.74 72.63 -71.92
CA SER A 623 4.62 72.28 -73.36
C SER A 623 5.40 73.18 -74.33
N ILE A 624 6.05 74.24 -73.84
CA ILE A 624 6.78 75.25 -74.63
C ILE A 624 8.29 74.96 -74.69
N ALA A 625 8.83 74.09 -73.82
CA ALA A 625 10.26 73.76 -73.77
C ALA A 625 10.54 72.29 -74.15
N GLU A 626 10.79 72.02 -75.44
CA GLU A 626 10.92 70.67 -76.01
C GLU A 626 11.93 69.75 -75.31
N THR A 627 13.08 70.27 -74.86
CA THR A 627 14.12 69.46 -74.21
C THR A 627 13.71 68.98 -72.82
N LYS A 628 13.00 69.81 -72.05
CA LYS A 628 12.46 69.44 -70.74
C LYS A 628 11.28 68.47 -70.89
N ALA A 629 10.45 68.66 -71.92
CA ALA A 629 9.35 67.74 -72.23
C ALA A 629 9.88 66.30 -72.50
N ARG A 630 10.90 66.13 -73.35
CA ARG A 630 11.49 64.80 -73.62
C ARG A 630 12.07 64.12 -72.38
N HIS A 631 12.66 64.88 -71.45
CA HIS A 631 13.17 64.31 -70.20
C HIS A 631 12.03 63.82 -69.29
N LEU A 632 10.93 64.58 -69.19
CA LEU A 632 9.75 64.17 -68.43
C LEU A 632 9.04 62.97 -69.08
N GLU A 633 8.99 62.90 -70.42
CA GLU A 633 8.48 61.74 -71.15
C GLU A 633 9.30 60.47 -70.89
N ALA A 634 10.64 60.57 -70.86
CA ALA A 634 11.50 59.44 -70.54
C ALA A 634 11.28 58.93 -69.10
N ARG A 635 11.13 59.84 -68.12
CA ARG A 635 10.80 59.48 -66.73
C ARG A 635 9.41 58.87 -66.60
N LEU A 636 8.41 59.39 -67.31
CA LEU A 636 7.08 58.79 -67.35
C LEU A 636 7.11 57.38 -67.94
N HIS A 637 7.89 57.16 -69.00
CA HIS A 637 8.06 55.82 -69.59
C HIS A 637 8.73 54.85 -68.61
N GLU A 638 9.79 55.28 -67.92
CA GLU A 638 10.47 54.47 -66.90
C GLU A 638 9.52 54.10 -65.74
N ASN A 639 8.77 55.07 -65.22
CA ASN A 639 7.75 54.80 -64.19
C ASN A 639 6.65 53.86 -64.69
N ASN A 640 6.24 53.94 -65.96
CA ASN A 640 5.26 53.02 -66.52
C ASN A 640 5.78 51.59 -66.56
N LEU A 641 7.06 51.39 -66.93
CA LEU A 641 7.69 50.06 -66.88
C LEU A 641 7.71 49.52 -65.43
N GLN A 642 8.05 50.36 -64.46
CA GLN A 642 8.04 49.98 -63.03
C GLN A 642 6.62 49.68 -62.51
N ILE A 643 5.59 50.36 -63.02
CA ILE A 643 4.19 50.05 -62.69
C ILE A 643 3.81 48.66 -63.23
N ASP A 644 4.23 48.31 -64.45
CA ASP A 644 3.92 47.01 -65.04
C ASP A 644 4.68 45.86 -64.36
N THR A 645 5.92 46.07 -63.91
CA THR A 645 6.63 45.07 -63.08
C THR A 645 5.90 44.85 -61.75
N LEU A 646 5.53 45.92 -61.02
CA LEU A 646 4.80 45.81 -59.75
C LEU A 646 3.40 45.19 -59.92
N ARG A 647 2.74 45.39 -61.06
CA ARG A 647 1.50 44.67 -61.40
C ARG A 647 1.73 43.18 -61.55
N SER A 648 2.80 42.77 -62.24
CA SER A 648 3.15 41.35 -62.39
C SER A 648 3.50 40.69 -61.05
N GLU A 649 4.23 41.39 -60.18
CA GLU A 649 4.56 40.94 -58.82
C GLU A 649 3.30 40.80 -57.95
N ARG A 650 2.40 41.78 -57.99
CA ARG A 650 1.09 41.70 -57.31
C ARG A 650 0.29 40.50 -57.78
N GLU A 651 0.27 40.18 -59.08
CA GLU A 651 -0.45 39.01 -59.58
C GLU A 651 0.17 37.70 -59.06
N ILE A 652 1.50 37.59 -59.01
CA ILE A 652 2.20 36.43 -58.43
C ILE A 652 1.84 36.27 -56.94
N LEU A 653 2.00 37.33 -56.16
CA LEU A 653 1.67 37.33 -54.73
C LEU A 653 0.18 37.01 -54.46
N THR A 654 -0.72 37.43 -55.36
CA THR A 654 -2.16 37.07 -55.25
C THR A 654 -2.38 35.58 -55.45
N ARG A 655 -1.71 34.96 -56.44
CA ARG A 655 -1.80 33.50 -56.66
C ARG A 655 -1.22 32.73 -55.48
N ASP A 656 -0.08 33.17 -54.94
CA ASP A 656 0.56 32.54 -53.78
C ASP A 656 -0.32 32.64 -52.53
N HIS A 657 -0.96 33.80 -52.30
CA HIS A 657 -1.92 34.00 -51.23
C HIS A 657 -3.13 33.07 -51.34
N GLU A 658 -3.69 32.90 -52.54
CA GLU A 658 -4.80 31.97 -52.77
C GLU A 658 -4.39 30.50 -52.52
N GLN A 659 -3.18 30.11 -52.93
CA GLN A 659 -2.66 28.77 -52.65
C GLN A 659 -2.43 28.54 -51.16
N LEU A 660 -1.87 29.52 -50.44
CA LEU A 660 -1.68 29.46 -48.99
C LEU A 660 -3.01 29.39 -48.25
N LYS A 661 -4.04 30.13 -48.68
CA LYS A 661 -5.40 30.03 -48.14
C LYS A 661 -6.00 28.64 -48.29
N LYS A 662 -5.86 28.02 -49.47
CA LYS A 662 -6.33 26.65 -49.71
C LYS A 662 -5.61 25.65 -48.79
N ARG A 663 -4.28 25.73 -48.70
CA ARG A 663 -3.50 24.89 -47.77
C ARG A 663 -3.89 25.10 -46.31
N PHE A 664 -4.16 26.34 -45.90
CA PHE A 664 -4.62 26.63 -44.54
C PHE A 664 -5.96 25.95 -44.26
N ALA A 665 -6.91 26.03 -45.20
CA ALA A 665 -8.21 25.37 -45.08
C ALA A 665 -8.07 23.84 -44.96
N GLU A 666 -7.25 23.21 -45.81
CA GLU A 666 -6.98 21.76 -45.76
C GLU A 666 -6.34 21.34 -44.43
N ILE A 667 -5.38 22.10 -43.92
CA ILE A 667 -4.72 21.80 -42.63
C ILE A 667 -5.70 22.00 -41.48
N THR A 668 -6.58 23.00 -41.53
CA THR A 668 -7.60 23.20 -40.50
C THR A 668 -8.62 22.06 -40.45
N GLU A 669 -9.07 21.56 -41.61
CA GLU A 669 -9.97 20.41 -41.70
C GLU A 669 -9.28 19.15 -41.17
N ARG A 670 -8.03 18.89 -41.57
CA ARG A 670 -7.25 17.76 -41.02
C ARG A 670 -7.09 17.86 -39.50
N ALA A 671 -6.86 19.06 -38.96
CA ALA A 671 -6.77 19.28 -37.52
C ALA A 671 -8.10 18.99 -36.80
N GLU A 672 -9.23 19.35 -37.39
CA GLU A 672 -10.56 19.05 -36.85
C GLU A 672 -10.87 17.56 -36.85
N VAL A 673 -10.58 16.85 -37.96
CA VAL A 673 -10.72 15.39 -38.04
C VAL A 673 -9.85 14.69 -37.01
N LEU A 674 -8.60 15.11 -36.83
CA LEU A 674 -7.72 14.55 -35.78
C LEU A 674 -8.26 14.83 -34.37
N ARG A 675 -8.83 16.01 -34.11
CA ARG A 675 -9.48 16.29 -32.81
C ARG A 675 -10.68 15.37 -32.57
N GLN A 676 -11.52 15.15 -33.57
CA GLN A 676 -12.67 14.24 -33.46
C GLN A 676 -12.22 12.80 -33.19
N ARG A 677 -11.26 12.27 -33.96
CA ARG A 677 -10.70 10.92 -33.74
C ARG A 677 -10.06 10.77 -32.36
N ASN A 678 -9.36 11.80 -31.89
CA ASN A 678 -8.76 11.78 -30.55
C ASN A 678 -9.85 11.77 -29.46
N ALA A 679 -10.93 12.54 -29.61
CA ALA A 679 -12.06 12.52 -28.68
C ALA A 679 -12.79 11.16 -28.67
N GLU A 680 -12.98 10.55 -29.84
CA GLU A 680 -13.55 9.21 -29.97
C GLU A 680 -12.67 8.17 -29.26
N SER A 681 -11.37 8.12 -29.56
CA SER A 681 -10.42 7.20 -28.93
C SER A 681 -10.30 7.44 -27.41
N GLN A 682 -10.37 8.69 -26.93
CA GLN A 682 -10.44 8.99 -25.50
C GLN A 682 -11.70 8.41 -24.86
N SER A 683 -12.87 8.57 -25.47
CA SER A 683 -14.12 8.01 -24.95
C SER A 683 -14.10 6.48 -24.92
N GLU A 684 -13.45 5.83 -25.88
CA GLU A 684 -13.30 4.39 -25.86
C GLU A 684 -12.29 3.92 -24.81
N HIS A 685 -11.22 4.69 -24.60
CA HIS A 685 -10.25 4.43 -23.54
C HIS A 685 -10.92 4.48 -22.15
N GLU A 686 -11.73 5.51 -21.88
CA GLU A 686 -12.50 5.64 -20.65
C GLU A 686 -13.49 4.48 -20.46
N LYS A 687 -14.19 4.06 -21.52
CA LYS A 687 -15.08 2.88 -21.46
C LYS A 687 -14.33 1.59 -21.11
N ARG A 688 -13.12 1.39 -21.66
CA ARG A 688 -12.28 0.22 -21.36
C ARG A 688 -11.73 0.28 -19.93
N GLN A 689 -11.31 1.46 -19.46
CA GLN A 689 -10.90 1.66 -18.07
C GLN A 689 -12.04 1.33 -17.10
N HIS A 690 -13.24 1.84 -17.36
CA HIS A 690 -14.39 1.55 -16.52
C HIS A 690 -14.74 0.06 -16.46
N LYS A 691 -14.63 -0.67 -17.59
CA LYS A 691 -14.81 -2.13 -17.60
C LYS A 691 -13.77 -2.86 -16.74
N LEU A 692 -12.52 -2.43 -16.79
CA LEU A 692 -11.45 -3.00 -15.97
C LEU A 692 -11.70 -2.74 -14.49
N ASP A 693 -12.09 -1.52 -14.11
CA ASP A 693 -12.44 -1.19 -12.73
C ASP A 693 -13.60 -2.07 -12.21
N MET A 694 -14.63 -2.30 -13.02
CA MET A 694 -15.71 -3.22 -12.66
C MET A 694 -15.19 -4.65 -12.42
N GLN A 695 -14.34 -5.19 -13.29
CA GLN A 695 -13.78 -6.55 -13.10
C GLN A 695 -12.87 -6.65 -11.87
N VAL A 696 -12.10 -5.60 -11.57
CA VAL A 696 -11.28 -5.55 -10.35
C VAL A 696 -12.17 -5.60 -9.11
N THR A 697 -13.26 -4.82 -9.08
CA THR A 697 -14.21 -4.87 -7.96
C THR A 697 -14.91 -6.22 -7.83
N GLU A 698 -15.22 -6.89 -8.95
CA GLU A 698 -15.80 -8.24 -8.95
C GLU A 698 -14.82 -9.26 -8.35
N ILE A 699 -13.53 -9.20 -8.73
CA ILE A 699 -12.49 -10.05 -8.12
C ILE A 699 -12.33 -9.77 -6.63
N GLU A 700 -12.37 -8.51 -6.20
CA GLU A 700 -12.29 -8.17 -4.77
C GLU A 700 -13.47 -8.72 -4.00
N ASN A 701 -14.68 -8.62 -4.54
CA ASN A 701 -15.88 -9.21 -3.95
C ASN A 701 -15.76 -10.75 -3.88
N LEU A 702 -15.32 -11.42 -4.96
CA LEU A 702 -15.10 -12.87 -4.96
C LEU A 702 -14.04 -13.29 -3.94
N ARG A 703 -12.97 -12.51 -3.78
CA ARG A 703 -11.93 -12.75 -2.75
C ARG A 703 -12.47 -12.60 -1.34
N ILE A 704 -13.31 -11.60 -1.08
CA ILE A 704 -13.98 -11.42 0.22
C ILE A 704 -14.88 -12.62 0.51
N LEU A 705 -15.72 -13.03 -0.46
CA LEU A 705 -16.60 -14.20 -0.32
C LEU A 705 -15.81 -15.50 -0.06
N LEU A 706 -14.69 -15.71 -0.75
CA LEU A 706 -13.80 -16.84 -0.51
C LEU A 706 -13.19 -16.77 0.91
N ALA A 707 -12.73 -15.60 1.35
CA ALA A 707 -12.15 -15.41 2.68
C ALA A 707 -13.17 -15.62 3.81
N GLU A 708 -14.40 -15.11 3.67
CA GLU A 708 -15.51 -15.35 4.59
C GLU A 708 -15.85 -16.84 4.68
N ARG A 709 -15.88 -17.52 3.52
CA ARG A 709 -16.14 -18.97 3.47
C ARG A 709 -15.02 -19.78 4.12
N GLU A 710 -13.75 -19.41 3.90
CA GLU A 710 -12.61 -20.03 4.57
C GLU A 710 -12.63 -19.82 6.09
N ALA A 711 -12.97 -18.61 6.54
CA ALA A 711 -13.13 -18.29 7.95
C ALA A 711 -14.25 -19.15 8.57
N GLY A 712 -15.42 -19.20 7.93
CA GLY A 712 -16.54 -20.06 8.31
C GLY A 712 -16.14 -21.54 8.42
N MET A 713 -15.35 -22.04 7.47
CA MET A 713 -14.83 -23.41 7.47
C MET A 713 -13.85 -23.69 8.60
N LYS A 714 -12.99 -22.72 8.95
CA LYS A 714 -12.06 -22.83 10.09
C LYS A 714 -12.82 -22.90 11.41
N THR A 715 -13.86 -22.07 11.60
CA THR A 715 -14.77 -22.19 12.75
C THR A 715 -15.46 -23.54 12.81
N TRP A 716 -15.91 -24.08 11.66
CA TRP A 716 -16.56 -25.38 11.65
C TRP A 716 -15.60 -26.54 11.96
N ARG A 717 -14.35 -26.50 11.48
CA ARG A 717 -13.31 -27.46 11.89
C ARG A 717 -12.99 -27.39 13.38
N LEU A 718 -12.95 -26.19 13.96
CA LEU A 718 -12.75 -26.00 15.40
C LEU A 718 -13.89 -26.63 16.21
N LEU A 719 -15.14 -26.41 15.80
CA LEU A 719 -16.32 -27.03 16.42
C LEU A 719 -16.31 -28.56 16.29
N CYS A 720 -15.95 -29.12 15.13
CA CYS A 720 -15.81 -30.56 14.96
C CYS A 720 -14.69 -31.15 15.83
N LYS A 721 -13.57 -30.45 15.98
CA LYS A 721 -12.47 -30.88 16.87
C LYS A 721 -12.88 -30.85 18.34
N GLN A 722 -13.63 -29.82 18.77
CA GLN A 722 -14.18 -29.77 20.12
C GLN A 722 -15.10 -30.97 20.39
N ARG A 723 -16.05 -31.24 19.48
CA ARG A 723 -16.94 -32.41 19.59
C ARG A 723 -16.20 -33.76 19.58
N ALA A 724 -15.13 -33.88 18.79
CA ALA A 724 -14.28 -35.08 18.79
C ALA A 724 -13.56 -35.27 20.13
N SER A 725 -13.00 -34.19 20.70
CA SER A 725 -12.34 -34.25 22.01
C SER A 725 -13.31 -34.54 23.16
N GLU A 726 -14.56 -34.09 23.07
CA GLU A 726 -15.62 -34.42 24.02
C GLU A 726 -16.01 -35.91 23.91
N ALA A 727 -16.08 -36.47 22.71
CA ALA A 727 -16.34 -37.89 22.49
C ALA A 727 -15.20 -38.79 23.00
N GLU A 728 -13.94 -38.38 22.86
CA GLU A 728 -12.77 -39.11 23.40
C GLU A 728 -12.72 -39.09 24.93
N ARG A 729 -13.11 -37.97 25.56
CA ARG A 729 -13.28 -37.89 27.02
C ARG A 729 -14.38 -38.83 27.52
N LEU A 730 -15.52 -38.85 26.83
CA LEU A 730 -16.60 -39.80 27.17
C LEU A 730 -16.21 -41.26 26.94
N GLY A 731 -15.37 -41.55 25.93
CA GLY A 731 -14.83 -42.89 25.69
C GLY A 731 -13.88 -43.36 26.80
N THR A 732 -12.99 -42.49 27.26
CA THR A 732 -12.05 -42.77 28.35
C THR A 732 -12.76 -42.96 29.69
N ASP A 733 -13.82 -42.19 29.98
CA ASP A 733 -14.65 -42.36 31.18
C ASP A 733 -15.40 -43.71 31.18
N ILE A 734 -15.84 -44.20 30.01
CA ILE A 734 -16.49 -45.51 29.88
C ILE A 734 -15.49 -46.67 30.04
N GLU A 735 -14.24 -46.52 29.59
CA GLU A 735 -13.19 -47.53 29.81
C GLU A 735 -12.75 -47.59 31.27
N HIS A 736 -12.69 -46.44 31.96
CA HIS A 736 -12.38 -46.38 33.39
C HIS A 736 -13.45 -47.09 34.24
N LEU A 737 -14.72 -46.94 33.88
CA LEU A 737 -15.86 -47.62 34.53
C LEU A 737 -15.94 -49.13 34.23
N LYS A 738 -15.32 -49.60 33.14
CA LYS A 738 -15.22 -51.02 32.80
C LYS A 738 -14.07 -51.71 33.55
N LEU A 739 -12.97 -51.00 33.78
CA LEU A 739 -11.84 -51.47 34.60
C LEU A 739 -12.21 -51.57 36.09
N GLU A 740 -12.96 -50.62 36.63
CA GLU A 740 -13.45 -50.69 38.02
C GLU A 740 -14.40 -51.87 38.30
N ARG A 741 -15.16 -52.34 37.30
CA ARG A 741 -16.10 -53.46 37.51
C ARG A 741 -15.48 -54.86 37.36
N ALA A 742 -14.27 -54.98 36.83
CA ALA A 742 -13.63 -56.26 36.57
C ALA A 742 -12.80 -56.79 37.77
N ASP A 743 -12.32 -55.90 38.65
CA ASP A 743 -11.41 -56.26 39.75
C ASP A 743 -12.11 -56.59 41.09
N ASP A 744 -13.43 -56.38 41.20
CA ASP A 744 -14.16 -56.39 42.49
C ASP A 744 -14.66 -57.76 43.01
N ASN A 745 -14.38 -58.90 42.35
CA ASN A 745 -15.04 -60.18 42.70
C ASN A 745 -14.12 -61.34 43.17
N GLY A 746 -12.82 -61.13 43.39
CA GLY A 746 -11.89 -62.26 43.57
C GLY A 746 -11.27 -62.46 44.97
N ASN A 747 -10.58 -61.46 45.53
CA ASN A 747 -9.47 -61.72 46.47
C ASN A 747 -9.41 -60.76 47.68
N GLU A 748 -10.57 -60.36 48.21
CA GLU A 748 -10.72 -59.18 49.09
C GLU A 748 -10.58 -59.43 50.62
N LYS A 749 -10.42 -60.67 51.11
CA LYS A 749 -10.49 -60.91 52.58
C LYS A 749 -9.18 -61.15 53.33
N GLU A 750 -8.08 -61.50 52.67
CA GLU A 750 -6.79 -61.75 53.37
C GLU A 750 -5.68 -60.70 53.09
N ARG A 751 -5.77 -59.94 51.99
CA ARG A 751 -4.84 -58.83 51.71
C ARG A 751 -5.15 -57.56 52.51
N GLN A 752 -6.40 -57.37 52.94
CA GLN A 752 -6.85 -56.18 53.69
C GLN A 752 -6.17 -56.01 55.07
N LYS A 753 -5.68 -57.08 55.73
CA LYS A 753 -5.07 -56.93 57.06
C LYS A 753 -3.63 -56.42 56.99
N ARG A 754 -2.85 -56.87 56.00
CA ARG A 754 -1.45 -56.44 55.80
C ARG A 754 -1.34 -55.11 55.06
N ALA A 755 -2.28 -54.80 54.16
CA ALA A 755 -2.34 -53.51 53.48
C ALA A 755 -2.81 -52.36 54.40
N ARG A 756 -3.66 -52.62 55.40
CA ARG A 756 -4.08 -51.60 56.38
C ARG A 756 -2.93 -51.10 57.24
N GLU A 757 -2.01 -51.97 57.65
CA GLU A 757 -0.86 -51.60 58.47
C GLU A 757 0.19 -50.80 57.68
N GLN A 758 0.43 -51.15 56.41
CA GLN A 758 1.32 -50.39 55.53
C GLN A 758 0.70 -49.05 55.09
N ALA A 759 -0.60 -49.01 54.77
CA ALA A 759 -1.32 -47.78 54.44
C ALA A 759 -1.41 -46.82 55.64
N GLN A 760 -1.50 -47.33 56.88
CA GLN A 760 -1.53 -46.49 58.08
C GLN A 760 -0.17 -45.81 58.36
N THR A 761 0.95 -46.46 58.00
CA THR A 761 2.29 -45.83 58.06
C THR A 761 2.52 -44.81 56.94
N GLN A 762 2.00 -45.07 55.73
CA GLN A 762 2.09 -44.14 54.60
C GLN A 762 1.15 -42.94 54.77
N MET A 763 -0.04 -43.12 55.35
CA MET A 763 -0.94 -42.01 55.70
C MET A 763 -0.37 -41.11 56.79
N LYS A 764 0.36 -41.66 57.79
CA LYS A 764 1.07 -40.83 58.78
C LYS A 764 2.19 -40.02 58.14
N ALA A 765 3.00 -40.62 57.27
CA ALA A 765 4.07 -39.92 56.54
C ALA A 765 3.52 -38.84 55.59
N LEU A 766 2.42 -39.12 54.89
CA LEU A 766 1.76 -38.15 54.01
C LEU A 766 1.06 -37.05 54.82
N ASN A 767 0.52 -37.34 56.00
CA ASN A 767 -0.08 -36.33 56.87
C ASN A 767 0.97 -35.42 57.49
N ASP A 768 2.15 -35.94 57.87
CA ASP A 768 3.29 -35.15 58.34
C ASP A 768 3.89 -34.29 57.21
N GLN A 769 3.93 -34.81 55.97
CA GLN A 769 4.32 -34.03 54.79
C GLN A 769 3.29 -32.94 54.46
N LEU A 770 2.00 -33.23 54.55
CA LEU A 770 0.93 -32.27 54.32
C LEU A 770 0.91 -31.19 55.42
N GLN A 771 1.22 -31.56 56.67
CA GLN A 771 1.33 -30.61 57.78
C GLN A 771 2.57 -29.72 57.62
N SER A 772 3.74 -30.29 57.25
CA SER A 772 4.94 -29.48 56.97
C SER A 772 4.76 -28.56 55.75
N ALA A 773 4.01 -28.98 54.73
CA ALA A 773 3.65 -28.15 53.58
C ALA A 773 2.67 -27.04 53.97
N LYS A 774 1.71 -27.31 54.87
CA LYS A 774 0.80 -26.29 55.43
C LYS A 774 1.55 -25.28 56.29
N ASP A 775 2.50 -25.72 57.11
CA ASP A 775 3.32 -24.84 57.94
C ASP A 775 4.27 -23.99 57.08
N ALA A 776 4.83 -24.55 56.00
CA ALA A 776 5.62 -23.81 55.01
C ALA A 776 4.75 -22.81 54.21
N ALA A 777 3.52 -23.18 53.86
CA ALA A 777 2.56 -22.29 53.21
C ALA A 777 2.11 -21.16 54.15
N MET A 778 1.92 -21.42 55.44
CA MET A 778 1.64 -20.38 56.44
C MET A 778 2.84 -19.43 56.61
N GLN A 779 4.06 -19.94 56.70
CA GLN A 779 5.27 -19.11 56.76
C GLN A 779 5.48 -18.27 55.50
N LEU A 780 5.16 -18.80 54.31
CA LEU A 780 5.16 -18.04 53.06
C LEU A 780 4.04 -17.00 53.01
N HIS A 781 2.87 -17.31 53.54
CA HIS A 781 1.75 -16.38 53.62
C HIS A 781 2.03 -15.24 54.62
N GLU A 782 2.73 -15.53 55.72
CA GLU A 782 3.18 -14.54 56.70
C GLU A 782 4.29 -13.65 56.12
N ARG A 783 5.27 -14.23 55.41
CA ARG A 783 6.28 -13.46 54.64
C ARG A 783 5.66 -12.62 53.51
N LEU A 784 4.59 -13.08 52.87
CA LEU A 784 3.86 -12.30 51.86
C LEU A 784 3.05 -11.16 52.49
N LYS A 785 2.51 -11.33 53.70
CA LYS A 785 1.89 -10.25 54.47
C LYS A 785 2.91 -9.19 54.86
N ASP A 786 4.12 -9.59 55.21
CA ASP A 786 5.21 -8.66 55.55
C ASP A 786 5.80 -7.95 54.31
N HIS A 787 5.77 -8.59 53.12
CA HIS A 787 6.20 -7.97 51.85
C HIS A 787 5.11 -7.16 51.14
N GLY A 788 3.82 -7.33 51.49
CA GLY A 788 2.71 -6.50 51.04
C GLY A 788 2.71 -5.07 51.60
N ALA A 789 3.62 -4.76 52.52
CA ALA A 789 3.78 -3.45 53.15
C ALA A 789 4.87 -2.55 52.50
N ALA A 790 5.34 -2.86 51.29
CA ALA A 790 6.40 -2.08 50.63
C ALA A 790 5.90 -0.89 49.79
N LEU A 791 4.61 -0.80 49.48
CA LEU A 791 3.96 0.39 48.88
C LEU A 791 2.56 0.52 49.49
N SER A 792 2.30 1.62 50.18
CA SER A 792 0.97 1.82 50.77
C SER A 792 -0.09 1.92 49.65
N PRO A 793 -1.33 1.45 49.88
CA PRO A 793 -2.43 1.62 48.91
C PRO A 793 -2.61 3.08 48.47
N ALA A 794 -2.31 4.02 49.36
CA ALA A 794 -2.33 5.46 49.11
C ALA A 794 -1.26 5.92 48.08
N GLU A 795 -0.08 5.29 48.04
CA GLU A 795 0.96 5.61 47.07
C GLU A 795 0.61 5.10 45.67
N VAL A 796 -0.02 3.93 45.58
CA VAL A 796 -0.54 3.37 44.32
C VAL A 796 -1.67 4.25 43.78
N GLU A 797 -2.59 4.71 44.62
CA GLU A 797 -3.62 5.66 44.20
C GLU A 797 -3.04 7.01 43.76
N LYS A 798 -2.00 7.49 44.45
CA LYS A 798 -1.27 8.71 44.05
C LYS A 798 -0.61 8.55 42.68
N LEU A 799 0.01 7.40 42.40
CA LEU A 799 0.59 7.06 41.09
C LEU A 799 -0.48 6.97 39.99
N LYS A 800 -1.62 6.31 40.26
CA LYS A 800 -2.76 6.26 39.33
C LYS A 800 -3.33 7.66 39.04
N ALA A 801 -3.46 8.50 40.06
CA ALA A 801 -3.90 9.88 39.90
C ALA A 801 -2.91 10.74 39.11
N MET A 802 -1.60 10.52 39.28
CA MET A 802 -0.56 11.18 38.47
C MET A 802 -0.62 10.72 37.03
N HIS A 803 -0.70 9.41 36.77
CA HIS A 803 -0.80 8.87 35.43
C HIS A 803 -2.05 9.39 34.70
N ASN A 804 -3.20 9.43 35.36
CA ASN A 804 -4.43 9.96 34.78
C ASN A 804 -4.31 11.47 34.43
N LYS A 805 -3.61 12.26 35.26
CA LYS A 805 -3.31 13.67 34.95
C LYS A 805 -2.35 13.81 33.76
N GLU A 806 -1.34 12.94 33.65
CA GLU A 806 -0.43 12.89 32.51
C GLU A 806 -1.16 12.51 31.22
N CYS A 807 -2.01 11.49 31.24
CA CYS A 807 -2.85 11.10 30.12
C CYS A 807 -3.79 12.23 29.67
N LYS A 808 -4.44 12.94 30.60
CA LYS A 808 -5.26 14.11 30.28
C LYS A 808 -4.45 15.23 29.63
N GLY A 809 -3.22 15.47 30.09
CA GLY A 809 -2.30 16.43 29.47
C GLY A 809 -1.90 16.04 28.04
N LEU A 810 -1.61 14.75 27.81
CA LEU A 810 -1.27 14.22 26.48
C LEU A 810 -2.45 14.31 25.51
N VAL A 811 -3.67 13.99 25.96
CA VAL A 811 -4.90 14.12 25.14
C VAL A 811 -5.11 15.58 24.71
N GLN A 812 -4.93 16.54 25.63
CA GLN A 812 -4.99 17.96 25.28
C GLN A 812 -3.89 18.36 24.29
N GLN A 813 -2.67 17.82 24.44
CA GLN A 813 -1.56 18.05 23.51
C GLN A 813 -1.86 17.52 22.11
N ILE A 814 -2.39 16.30 22.01
CA ILE A 814 -2.82 15.71 20.74
C ILE A 814 -3.93 16.56 20.11
N GLY A 815 -4.92 17.00 20.89
CA GLY A 815 -5.97 17.90 20.43
C GLY A 815 -5.41 19.21 19.85
N TYR A 816 -4.51 19.89 20.57
CA TYR A 816 -3.86 21.10 20.08
C TYR A 816 -3.04 20.88 18.81
N LEU A 817 -2.29 19.78 18.73
CA LEU A 817 -1.48 19.46 17.55
C LEU A 817 -2.36 19.15 16.34
N ARG A 818 -3.49 18.44 16.52
CA ARG A 818 -4.49 18.22 15.46
C ARG A 818 -5.08 19.55 14.98
N SER A 819 -5.52 20.42 15.88
CA SER A 819 -6.02 21.74 15.52
C SER A 819 -4.95 22.62 14.86
N LYS A 820 -3.66 22.48 15.25
CA LYS A 820 -2.55 23.17 14.60
C LYS A 820 -2.35 22.68 13.16
N PHE A 821 -2.31 21.37 12.96
CA PHE A 821 -2.15 20.75 11.65
C PHE A 821 -3.29 21.13 10.71
N HIS A 822 -4.55 21.06 11.18
CA HIS A 822 -5.71 21.40 10.37
C HIS A 822 -5.66 22.86 9.88
N ARG A 823 -5.30 23.79 10.77
CA ARG A 823 -5.11 25.21 10.42
C ARG A 823 -3.98 25.43 9.40
N GLU A 824 -2.84 24.76 9.58
CA GLU A 824 -1.73 24.86 8.62
C GLU A 824 -2.12 24.28 7.25
N SER A 825 -2.91 23.20 7.24
CA SER A 825 -3.45 22.59 6.01
C SER A 825 -4.43 23.53 5.30
N GLU A 826 -5.43 24.06 6.01
CA GLU A 826 -6.41 25.02 5.45
C GLU A 826 -5.73 26.30 4.95
N MET A 827 -4.76 26.84 5.70
CA MET A 827 -3.99 28.00 5.25
C MET A 827 -3.23 27.71 3.96
N ARG A 828 -2.56 26.55 3.86
CA ARG A 828 -1.85 26.14 2.63
C ARG A 828 -2.82 25.98 1.46
N GLU A 829 -3.99 25.41 1.70
CA GLU A 829 -5.03 25.25 0.70
C GLU A 829 -5.54 26.62 0.21
N HIS A 830 -5.88 27.54 1.12
CA HIS A 830 -6.30 28.90 0.79
C HIS A 830 -5.21 29.69 0.05
N MET A 831 -3.94 29.55 0.42
CA MET A 831 -2.81 30.15 -0.31
C MET A 831 -2.67 29.54 -1.72
N GLY A 832 -2.94 28.24 -1.87
CA GLY A 832 -3.01 27.57 -3.17
C GLY A 832 -4.10 28.16 -4.05
N TRP A 833 -5.32 28.34 -3.52
CA TRP A 833 -6.42 29.00 -4.22
C TRP A 833 -6.10 30.46 -4.57
N GLN A 834 -5.45 31.20 -3.67
CA GLN A 834 -5.02 32.58 -3.94
C GLN A 834 -3.97 32.65 -5.04
N LYS A 835 -3.00 31.73 -5.07
CA LYS A 835 -2.02 31.62 -6.16
C LYS A 835 -2.70 31.35 -7.49
N LEU A 836 -3.64 30.40 -7.54
CA LEU A 836 -4.40 30.08 -8.75
C LEU A 836 -5.24 31.29 -9.22
N TYR A 837 -5.88 32.00 -8.31
CA TYR A 837 -6.64 33.21 -8.62
C TYR A 837 -5.75 34.32 -9.17
N LEU A 838 -4.61 34.59 -8.52
CA LEU A 838 -3.63 35.58 -8.99
C LEU A 838 -3.03 35.17 -10.33
N MET A 839 -2.74 33.89 -10.55
CA MET A 839 -2.31 33.40 -11.87
C MET A 839 -3.38 33.61 -12.95
N LYS A 840 -4.66 33.40 -12.62
CA LYS A 840 -5.76 33.66 -13.55
C LYS A 840 -5.92 35.14 -13.86
N ILE A 841 -5.76 36.01 -12.86
CA ILE A 841 -5.73 37.46 -13.02
C ILE A 841 -4.54 37.88 -13.89
N LEU A 842 -3.34 37.36 -13.60
CA LEU A 842 -2.13 37.64 -14.39
C LEU A 842 -2.27 37.11 -15.81
N GLY A 843 -2.91 35.98 -16.03
CA GLY A 843 -3.25 35.48 -17.36
C GLY A 843 -4.19 36.44 -18.11
N VAL A 844 -5.25 36.92 -17.46
CA VAL A 844 -6.14 37.95 -18.05
C VAL A 844 -5.40 39.26 -18.31
N TYR A 845 -4.50 39.67 -17.40
CA TYR A 845 -3.69 40.86 -17.60
C TYR A 845 -2.70 40.68 -18.75
N ALA A 846 -2.01 39.54 -18.85
CA ALA A 846 -1.12 39.20 -19.96
C ALA A 846 -1.86 39.12 -21.31
N GLU A 847 -3.12 38.65 -21.32
CA GLU A 847 -3.98 38.71 -22.50
C GLU A 847 -4.43 40.15 -22.83
N SER A 848 -4.58 41.01 -21.82
CA SER A 848 -4.97 42.42 -21.98
C SER A 848 -3.80 43.38 -22.21
N GLU A 849 -2.58 42.99 -21.87
CA GLU A 849 -1.34 43.76 -21.98
C GLU A 849 -1.07 44.19 -23.42
N PRO A 850 -1.15 43.32 -24.46
CA PRO A 850 -1.03 43.77 -25.84
C PRO A 850 -2.20 44.68 -26.28
N ASN A 851 -3.36 44.62 -25.63
CA ASN A 851 -4.47 45.56 -25.89
C ASN A 851 -4.22 46.93 -25.21
N ILE A 852 -3.61 46.94 -24.02
CA ILE A 852 -3.21 48.14 -23.29
C ILE A 852 -2.02 48.80 -24.02
N GLU A 853 -1.04 48.03 -24.48
CA GLU A 853 0.06 48.49 -25.32
C GLU A 853 -0.43 49.03 -26.65
N ARG A 854 -1.42 48.38 -27.30
CA ARG A 854 -2.07 48.93 -28.50
C ARG A 854 -2.90 50.17 -28.23
N ALA A 855 -3.48 50.31 -27.04
CA ALA A 855 -4.19 51.52 -26.62
C ALA A 855 -3.20 52.67 -26.31
N LEU A 856 -2.07 52.37 -25.66
CA LEU A 856 -0.98 53.30 -25.37
C LEU A 856 -0.26 53.74 -26.65
N ALA A 857 0.00 52.83 -27.59
CA ALA A 857 0.60 53.11 -28.89
C ALA A 857 -0.29 53.97 -29.80
N ARG A 858 -1.61 54.03 -29.52
CA ARG A 858 -2.56 54.95 -30.19
C ARG A 858 -2.64 56.33 -29.55
N GLN A 859 -2.00 56.55 -28.39
CA GLN A 859 -2.26 57.70 -27.54
C GLN A 859 -1.26 58.85 -27.75
N GLY A 860 -1.39 59.50 -28.91
CA GLY A 860 -0.75 60.79 -29.18
C GLY A 860 -1.77 61.95 -29.26
N PHE A 861 -2.63 62.17 -28.24
CA PHE A 861 -3.42 63.40 -27.97
C PHE A 861 -4.12 63.28 -26.57
N PRO A 862 -4.56 64.38 -25.93
CA PRO A 862 -4.41 64.63 -24.50
C PRO A 862 -5.27 63.70 -23.62
N HIS A 863 -4.72 63.44 -22.43
CA HIS A 863 -5.17 62.45 -21.48
C HIS A 863 -6.41 62.90 -20.69
N GLU A 864 -7.59 62.36 -21.00
CA GLU A 864 -8.63 62.20 -19.97
C GLU A 864 -8.24 61.00 -19.11
N GLN A 865 -7.91 61.24 -17.84
CA GLN A 865 -7.62 60.18 -16.87
C GLN A 865 -8.78 59.18 -16.86
N PRO A 866 -8.54 57.87 -16.94
CA PRO A 866 -9.61 56.89 -16.82
C PRO A 866 -10.26 57.07 -15.45
N THR A 867 -11.52 57.51 -15.45
CA THR A 867 -12.27 57.67 -14.20
C THR A 867 -12.28 56.35 -13.46
N LYS A 868 -11.67 56.33 -12.27
CA LYS A 868 -11.65 55.13 -11.40
C LYS A 868 -13.08 54.58 -11.33
N PRO A 869 -13.31 53.29 -11.61
CA PRO A 869 -14.67 52.74 -11.57
C PRO A 869 -15.26 53.06 -10.21
N LYS A 870 -16.39 53.78 -10.21
CA LYS A 870 -17.04 54.20 -8.97
C LYS A 870 -17.31 52.95 -8.14
N ARG A 871 -16.73 52.88 -6.93
CA ARG A 871 -16.91 51.74 -6.02
C ARG A 871 -18.40 51.49 -5.87
N THR A 872 -18.86 50.36 -6.40
CA THR A 872 -20.26 49.99 -6.31
C THR A 872 -20.58 49.65 -4.85
N LEU A 873 -21.80 49.92 -4.39
CA LEU A 873 -22.26 49.50 -3.06
C LEU A 873 -22.04 47.99 -2.83
N ARG A 874 -22.07 47.20 -3.91
CA ARG A 874 -21.76 45.78 -3.89
C ARG A 874 -20.28 45.50 -3.55
N SER A 875 -19.34 46.26 -4.12
CA SER A 875 -17.91 46.14 -3.76
C SER A 875 -17.66 46.50 -2.29
N VAL A 876 -18.32 47.54 -1.79
CA VAL A 876 -18.28 47.94 -0.38
C VAL A 876 -18.92 46.87 0.50
N GLY A 877 -20.03 46.28 0.06
CA GLY A 877 -20.69 45.16 0.73
C GLY A 877 -19.79 43.92 0.87
N TYR A 878 -19.09 43.52 -0.20
CA TYR A 878 -18.11 42.44 -0.14
C TYR A 878 -16.94 42.75 0.79
N LEU A 879 -16.48 44.00 0.80
CA LEU A 879 -15.39 44.44 1.69
C LEU A 879 -15.81 44.40 3.17
N VAL A 880 -17.03 44.86 3.48
CA VAL A 880 -17.60 44.78 4.84
C VAL A 880 -17.79 43.33 5.25
N TRP A 881 -18.34 42.49 4.37
CA TRP A 881 -18.51 41.06 4.64
C TRP A 881 -17.18 40.34 4.88
N TRP A 882 -16.15 40.66 4.08
CA TRP A 882 -14.80 40.16 4.27
C TRP A 882 -14.21 40.62 5.61
N MET A 883 -14.34 41.91 5.96
CA MET A 883 -13.86 42.45 7.24
C MET A 883 -14.54 41.79 8.45
N VAL A 884 -15.84 41.52 8.37
CA VAL A 884 -16.58 40.79 9.42
C VAL A 884 -16.09 39.35 9.53
N ARG A 885 -15.89 38.67 8.40
CA ARG A 885 -15.34 37.31 8.37
C ARG A 885 -13.92 37.24 8.94
N VAL A 886 -13.05 38.17 8.58
CA VAL A 886 -11.67 38.25 9.08
C VAL A 886 -11.65 38.54 10.58
N LYS A 887 -12.51 39.43 11.08
CA LYS A 887 -12.62 39.70 12.51
C LYS A 887 -13.04 38.46 13.30
N ARG A 888 -14.04 37.72 12.81
CA ARG A 888 -14.50 36.47 13.43
C ARG A 888 -13.39 35.40 13.47
N LEU A 889 -12.70 35.19 12.34
CA LEU A 889 -11.57 34.25 12.28
C LEU A 889 -10.41 34.68 13.20
N ALA A 890 -10.18 35.99 13.37
CA ALA A 890 -9.17 36.51 14.29
C ALA A 890 -9.56 36.36 15.77
N GLU A 891 -10.86 36.34 16.09
CA GLU A 891 -11.38 36.05 17.43
C GLU A 891 -11.27 34.56 17.75
N GLU A 892 -11.70 33.70 16.83
CA GLU A 892 -11.52 32.24 16.92
C GLU A 892 -10.04 31.87 17.06
N TRP A 893 -9.14 32.56 16.35
CA TRP A 893 -7.69 32.41 16.50
C TRP A 893 -7.19 32.80 17.90
N ARG A 894 -7.69 33.90 18.45
CA ARG A 894 -7.33 34.35 19.81
C ARG A 894 -7.80 33.34 20.85
N GLU A 895 -9.01 32.81 20.72
CA GLU A 895 -9.54 31.78 21.62
C GLU A 895 -8.75 30.49 21.56
N ALA A 896 -8.42 29.99 20.37
CA ALA A 896 -7.58 28.81 20.20
C ALA A 896 -6.14 29.00 20.75
N LYS A 897 -5.65 30.25 20.85
CA LYS A 897 -4.35 30.58 21.42
C LYS A 897 -4.38 30.70 22.96
N LYS A 898 -5.55 30.92 23.58
CA LYS A 898 -5.70 31.07 25.04
C LYS A 898 -5.31 29.80 25.82
N SER A 899 -5.45 28.60 25.25
CA SER A 899 -5.10 27.33 25.90
C SER A 899 -3.60 27.00 25.88
N ARG A 900 -2.83 27.63 24.97
CA ARG A 900 -1.41 27.34 24.74
C ARG A 900 -0.49 27.61 25.96
N PRO A 901 -0.65 28.70 26.73
CA PRO A 901 0.16 28.96 27.91
C PRO A 901 -0.08 27.92 29.03
N ALA A 902 -1.36 27.56 29.26
CA ALA A 902 -1.74 26.58 30.27
C ALA A 902 -1.17 25.18 29.94
N MET A 903 -1.21 24.79 28.67
CA MET A 903 -0.62 23.52 28.22
C MET A 903 0.91 23.51 28.32
N ARG A 904 1.57 24.63 28.01
CA ARG A 904 3.03 24.76 28.14
C ARG A 904 3.45 24.68 29.61
N ALA A 905 2.71 25.35 30.50
CA ALA A 905 2.93 25.28 31.94
C ALA A 905 2.74 23.85 32.48
N ALA A 906 1.69 23.14 32.07
CA ALA A 906 1.45 21.76 32.48
C ALA A 906 2.57 20.80 31.99
N LEU A 907 3.08 20.98 30.77
CA LEU A 907 4.20 20.20 30.24
C LEU A 907 5.53 20.51 30.95
N GLU A 908 5.77 21.77 31.28
CA GLU A 908 6.95 22.15 32.08
C GLU A 908 6.87 21.58 33.50
N ASP A 909 5.68 21.53 34.11
CA ASP A 909 5.46 20.92 35.42
C ASP A 909 5.70 19.40 35.40
N VAL A 910 5.25 18.69 34.36
CA VAL A 910 5.53 17.26 34.17
C VAL A 910 7.04 17.02 33.94
N ARG A 911 7.69 17.87 33.14
CA ARG A 911 9.15 17.79 32.90
C ARG A 911 9.97 18.06 34.17
N ARG A 912 9.51 18.97 35.03
CA ARG A 912 10.14 19.23 36.35
C ARG A 912 9.95 18.07 37.33
N ARG A 913 8.85 17.32 37.21
CA ARG A 913 8.51 16.21 38.12
C ARG A 913 9.08 14.85 37.71
N ARG A 914 9.58 14.68 36.48
CA ARG A 914 10.36 13.50 36.11
C ARG A 914 11.73 13.56 36.81
N PRO A 915 12.03 12.67 37.79
CA PRO A 915 13.40 12.52 38.25
C PRO A 915 14.27 12.08 37.07
N LYS A 916 15.49 12.61 36.97
CA LYS A 916 16.51 12.19 35.99
C LYS A 916 16.78 10.69 36.17
N SER A 917 16.04 9.85 35.48
CA SER A 917 16.24 8.42 35.51
C SER A 917 17.51 8.09 34.70
N ARG A 918 18.55 7.71 35.44
CA ARG A 918 19.62 6.80 35.03
C ARG A 918 20.31 7.14 33.70
N THR A 919 21.42 7.84 33.83
CA THR A 919 22.63 7.57 33.03
C THR A 919 22.84 6.06 32.94
N ARG A 920 22.75 5.56 31.72
CA ARG A 920 22.90 4.17 31.32
C ARG A 920 24.39 3.85 31.30
N THR A 921 24.86 3.09 32.29
CA THR A 921 25.98 2.16 32.13
C THR A 921 25.43 0.85 31.62
#